data_AF-A0A2V1CQ81-F1
#
_entry.id   AF-A0A2V1CQ81-F1
#
_cell.length_a   1.000
_cell.length_b   1.000
_cell.length_c   1.000
_cell.angle_alpha   90.00
_cell.angle_beta   90.00
_cell.angle_gamma   90.00
#
_symmetry.space_group_name_H-M   'P 1'
#
loop_
_entity.id
_entity.type
_entity.pdbx_description
1 polymer ?
#
loop_
_entity_poly.entity_id
_entity_poly.type
_entity_poly.pdbx_seq_one_letter_code
_entity_poly.pdbx_strand_id
1 'polypeptide(L)'
;MESPTSRFSGFLGEAGLSDARQTEQRFSIPISPPYSISDVSPCPTPESSPVSSPVTSVPTISVKWLSHQASIILNDESVKDFTDRSQHLFKVFDLSASRINPVSNSSLEETVRLSIWWFLLGNMKVEQLIREGSSFPCAKEDNNVLLQQALVEIAKALWIIQSARPVQEACSSEEEKLQLPLLSARLTVLGRIRQAVWAIGRHGLLPQLESDACLLPSNDSAIWIDYPSVGLDINVLLAGSNDSPRRPHDCCTLSDAFLLGDTEDTFHYSSIAVDVYLFNEGSNSQQIKYPCVLSILRGVDEHNISIVVSSQNGLLEFSITPEGTRKPTWEDVTWLFFINSLEVKLPTGFRLQLRFSPWDFRTLKRMYDHCCMTLENFQPAQGEEVLRFETIVKSTDYHTTRQSRPQHFPHGSTPGCTLRLFEKSVVRSAGTGPKTFHTGYRLALMTPPTCKKLSIVVHDMEPEQPIQFEFLRGEDGNPALSLKIDDDDPKVALVLAFSEPEQRNKLLAHITGSFIKDDETILAQAPLSNFTWSTDLHPSSPTTTPDPLQWHTVLVISKQPSDPDRLHSSNTQSPTPESLRIVLDSTNARITDRLNIGIGELLIRRNVIASGHELRIWRQPQEDLTVSFSDLPVPSELPEQLTKRLKRIQELPSIRTYRFPNLSDLHNFQAAVTGFTVLFDGTPSSFTISRRRMMVPITKEWSSPHTRIQILQRGRQIQLAAFFEGFSKGECMNFALKGTDVFEKSTKGGVTIVKMVDAKFALPSGGKRDFRDERGFVCLDVLEYPGEHNDICVGFASGNDYERFAQALPAPVRGK
;
A
#
# COMPACT_ATOMS: atom_id res chain seq x y z
N MET A 1 22.23 -39.88 15.71
CA MET A 1 23.49 -39.87 16.47
C MET A 1 24.49 -39.09 15.64
N GLU A 2 24.72 -37.84 16.03
CA GLU A 2 25.58 -36.89 15.35
C GLU A 2 26.97 -36.78 15.97
N SER A 3 27.84 -36.11 15.21
CA SER A 3 29.25 -35.72 15.42
C SER A 3 30.28 -36.72 14.87
N PRO A 4 31.35 -36.22 14.21
CA PRO A 4 32.33 -35.37 14.89
C PRO A 4 32.83 -34.11 14.14
N THR A 5 33.47 -33.30 14.98
CA THR A 5 34.20 -32.02 14.87
C THR A 5 35.45 -31.98 14.00
N SER A 6 35.82 -30.79 13.49
CA SER A 6 37.23 -30.32 13.49
C SER A 6 37.40 -28.80 13.37
N ARG A 7 38.36 -28.28 14.15
CA ARG A 7 38.89 -26.90 14.25
C ARG A 7 39.80 -26.53 13.07
N PHE A 8 39.98 -25.23 12.78
CA PHE A 8 41.23 -24.46 13.01
C PHE A 8 41.16 -23.02 12.43
N SER A 9 41.88 -22.12 13.09
CA SER A 9 41.92 -20.67 12.95
C SER A 9 43.26 -20.16 12.38
N GLY A 10 43.20 -19.06 11.60
CA GLY A 10 44.15 -17.93 11.61
C GLY A 10 45.31 -17.91 10.60
N PHE A 11 45.46 -16.81 9.83
CA PHE A 11 46.52 -15.79 10.02
C PHE A 11 46.43 -14.64 9.00
N LEU A 12 46.82 -13.43 9.45
CA LEU A 12 46.93 -12.15 8.74
C LEU A 12 48.02 -12.12 7.64
N GLY A 13 47.89 -11.18 6.69
CA GLY A 13 49.02 -10.64 5.92
C GLY A 13 48.63 -9.53 4.94
N GLU A 14 49.10 -8.30 5.21
CA GLU A 14 48.99 -7.10 4.38
C GLU A 14 49.74 -7.20 3.03
N ALA A 15 49.28 -6.44 2.01
CA ALA A 15 50.08 -5.49 1.22
C ALA A 15 49.51 -5.28 -0.20
N GLY A 16 49.56 -4.01 -0.66
CA GLY A 16 49.90 -3.71 -2.05
C GLY A 16 48.84 -3.02 -2.90
N LEU A 17 48.91 -1.69 -2.98
CA LEU A 17 48.35 -0.88 -4.06
C LEU A 17 48.92 -1.33 -5.43
N SER A 18 48.05 -1.43 -6.44
CA SER A 18 48.44 -1.16 -7.82
C SER A 18 47.25 -0.67 -8.63
N ASP A 19 47.39 0.55 -9.14
CA ASP A 19 46.56 1.23 -10.12
C ASP A 19 46.16 0.32 -11.30
N ALA A 20 44.85 0.23 -11.54
CA ALA A 20 44.30 -0.12 -12.85
C ALA A 20 43.26 0.93 -13.24
N ARG A 21 43.72 1.95 -13.97
CA ARG A 21 42.89 2.85 -14.76
C ARG A 21 42.09 2.01 -15.76
N GLN A 22 40.78 1.87 -15.55
CA GLN A 22 39.85 1.52 -16.63
C GLN A 22 38.98 2.73 -16.95
N THR A 23 39.16 3.16 -18.19
CA THR A 23 38.53 4.26 -18.88
C THR A 23 37.02 3.98 -19.02
N GLU A 24 36.20 4.57 -18.17
CA GLU A 24 34.74 4.65 -18.39
C GLU A 24 34.47 5.61 -19.56
N GLN A 25 34.41 5.06 -20.78
CA GLN A 25 33.78 5.74 -21.90
C GLN A 25 32.26 5.75 -21.68
N ARG A 26 31.77 6.90 -21.20
CA ARG A 26 30.36 7.28 -21.18
C ARG A 26 29.80 7.19 -22.60
N PHE A 27 28.98 6.17 -22.87
CA PHE A 27 28.08 6.16 -24.01
C PHE A 27 26.80 6.91 -23.63
N SER A 28 26.82 8.21 -23.90
CA SER A 28 25.65 9.07 -23.89
C SER A 28 24.77 8.70 -25.08
N ILE A 29 23.59 8.13 -24.84
CA ILE A 29 22.55 7.98 -25.86
C ILE A 29 21.88 9.35 -26.01
N PRO A 30 21.89 9.98 -27.19
CA PRO A 30 21.25 11.28 -27.38
C PRO A 30 19.72 11.11 -27.33
N ILE A 31 19.12 11.67 -26.29
CA ILE A 31 17.68 11.86 -26.18
C ILE A 31 17.30 13.02 -27.11
N SER A 32 16.55 12.72 -28.17
CA SER A 32 15.94 13.72 -29.02
C SER A 32 14.97 14.59 -28.19
N PRO A 33 14.99 15.92 -28.35
CA PRO A 33 14.15 16.81 -27.55
C PRO A 33 12.66 16.67 -27.92
N PRO A 34 11.74 16.88 -26.98
CA PRO A 34 10.31 16.98 -27.27
C PRO A 34 10.05 18.24 -28.10
N TYR A 35 9.23 18.10 -29.14
CA TYR A 35 8.85 19.19 -30.03
C TYR A 35 8.15 20.32 -29.25
N SER A 36 8.76 21.51 -29.29
CA SER A 36 8.15 22.79 -28.94
C SER A 36 7.07 23.15 -29.96
N ILE A 37 5.84 23.41 -29.50
CA ILE A 37 4.86 24.20 -30.25
C ILE A 37 4.95 25.62 -29.70
N SER A 38 5.57 26.51 -30.48
CA SER A 38 5.67 27.94 -30.20
C SER A 38 4.42 28.68 -30.70
N ASP A 39 3.90 29.51 -29.80
CA ASP A 39 3.26 30.83 -30.00
C ASP A 39 2.12 31.01 -31.01
N VAL A 40 0.91 31.23 -30.47
CA VAL A 40 -0.04 32.19 -31.01
C VAL A 40 -0.53 33.10 -29.88
N SER A 41 -0.19 34.39 -29.98
CA SER A 41 -0.63 35.49 -29.09
C SER A 41 -2.04 36.00 -29.47
N PRO A 42 -2.73 36.77 -28.59
CA PRO A 42 -4.19 36.83 -28.50
C PRO A 42 -4.82 38.05 -29.19
N CYS A 43 -6.10 37.94 -29.59
CA CYS A 43 -7.01 39.09 -29.76
C CYS A 43 -8.47 38.62 -30.01
N PRO A 44 -9.50 39.49 -29.94
CA PRO A 44 -10.22 39.94 -28.75
C PRO A 44 -11.70 39.44 -28.73
N THR A 45 -12.37 39.63 -27.60
CA THR A 45 -13.82 39.43 -27.41
C THR A 45 -14.69 40.29 -28.35
N PRO A 46 -15.86 39.75 -28.75
CA PRO A 46 -17.07 40.58 -28.74
C PRO A 46 -18.29 39.88 -28.09
N GLU A 47 -19.10 40.72 -27.45
CA GLU A 47 -20.37 40.40 -26.80
C GLU A 47 -21.51 40.04 -27.78
N SER A 48 -22.41 39.18 -27.27
CA SER A 48 -23.87 39.11 -27.49
C SER A 48 -24.46 39.04 -28.92
N SER A 49 -25.09 37.91 -29.26
CA SER A 49 -26.56 37.77 -29.49
C SER A 49 -26.89 36.42 -30.18
N PRO A 50 -28.09 35.85 -29.96
CA PRO A 50 -28.38 34.44 -30.23
C PRO A 50 -28.91 34.20 -31.65
N VAL A 51 -28.29 33.29 -32.40
CA VAL A 51 -28.85 32.76 -33.64
C VAL A 51 -28.68 31.24 -33.67
N SER A 52 -29.81 30.58 -33.87
CA SER A 52 -30.04 29.14 -34.06
C SER A 52 -28.85 28.35 -34.60
N SER A 53 -28.38 27.37 -33.82
CA SER A 53 -27.49 26.32 -34.24
C SER A 53 -28.16 25.42 -35.30
N PRO A 54 -27.54 25.16 -36.47
CA PRO A 54 -27.82 23.94 -37.18
C PRO A 54 -27.27 22.80 -36.33
N VAL A 55 -28.12 21.81 -36.05
CA VAL A 55 -27.71 20.55 -35.42
C VAL A 55 -26.63 19.93 -36.29
N THR A 56 -25.38 20.01 -35.85
CA THR A 56 -24.29 19.22 -36.41
C THR A 56 -24.57 17.76 -36.04
N SER A 57 -25.33 17.07 -36.90
CA SER A 57 -25.51 15.64 -36.81
C SER A 57 -24.15 14.98 -37.06
N VAL A 58 -23.71 14.18 -36.09
CA VAL A 58 -22.62 13.22 -36.29
C VAL A 58 -22.99 12.38 -37.50
N PRO A 59 -22.12 12.22 -38.51
CA PRO A 59 -22.48 11.46 -39.70
C PRO A 59 -22.81 10.02 -39.30
N THR A 60 -24.04 9.59 -39.58
CA THR A 60 -24.44 8.19 -39.39
C THR A 60 -23.54 7.31 -40.27
N ILE A 61 -22.78 6.41 -39.64
CA ILE A 61 -21.88 5.48 -40.33
C ILE A 61 -22.72 4.59 -41.26
N SER A 62 -22.64 4.83 -42.57
CA SER A 62 -23.30 4.05 -43.62
C SER A 62 -22.28 3.19 -44.36
N VAL A 63 -22.74 2.07 -44.93
CA VAL A 63 -21.95 1.20 -45.82
C VAL A 63 -21.21 2.00 -46.91
N LYS A 64 -21.88 3.00 -47.50
CA LYS A 64 -21.28 3.87 -48.53
C LYS A 64 -20.07 4.65 -48.03
N TRP A 65 -20.15 5.16 -46.80
CA TRP A 65 -19.05 5.89 -46.19
C TRP A 65 -17.86 4.98 -45.93
N LEU A 66 -18.10 3.78 -45.36
CA LEU A 66 -17.05 2.78 -45.11
C LEU A 66 -16.34 2.33 -46.41
N SER A 67 -17.10 2.05 -47.47
CA SER A 67 -16.55 1.68 -48.78
C SER A 67 -15.75 2.81 -49.44
N HIS A 68 -16.21 4.06 -49.29
CA HIS A 68 -15.47 5.23 -49.77
C HIS A 68 -14.16 5.43 -49.00
N GLN A 69 -14.17 5.30 -47.67
CA GLN A 69 -12.94 5.36 -46.86
C GLN A 69 -11.94 4.26 -47.21
N ALA A 70 -12.41 3.03 -47.44
CA ALA A 70 -11.57 1.93 -47.89
C ALA A 70 -10.90 2.25 -49.24
N SER A 71 -11.66 2.85 -50.17
CA SER A 71 -11.14 3.30 -51.47
C SER A 71 -10.08 4.39 -51.33
N ILE A 72 -10.22 5.32 -50.38
CA ILE A 72 -9.21 6.35 -50.11
C ILE A 72 -7.91 5.70 -49.62
N ILE A 73 -7.99 4.77 -48.67
CA ILE A 73 -6.81 4.09 -48.10
C ILE A 73 -6.07 3.28 -49.18
N LEU A 74 -6.80 2.56 -50.02
CA LEU A 74 -6.22 1.82 -51.15
C LEU A 74 -5.58 2.74 -52.19
N ASN A 75 -6.01 4.00 -52.26
CA ASN A 75 -5.48 4.98 -53.20
C ASN A 75 -4.27 5.77 -52.66
N ASP A 76 -3.88 5.56 -51.41
CA ASP A 76 -2.73 6.18 -50.78
C ASP A 76 -1.42 5.80 -51.50
N GLU A 77 -0.55 6.78 -51.76
CA GLU A 77 0.72 6.60 -52.49
C GLU A 77 1.59 5.49 -51.90
N SER A 78 1.67 5.39 -50.56
CA SER A 78 2.50 4.39 -49.88
C SER A 78 1.95 2.97 -50.04
N VAL A 79 0.62 2.83 -50.00
CA VAL A 79 -0.07 1.56 -50.19
C VAL A 79 0.01 1.14 -51.66
N LYS A 80 -0.09 2.07 -52.60
CA LYS A 80 0.11 1.81 -54.03
C LYS A 80 1.52 1.33 -54.34
N ASP A 81 2.55 2.06 -53.88
CA ASP A 81 3.95 1.66 -54.08
C ASP A 81 4.22 0.25 -53.52
N PHE A 82 3.68 -0.06 -52.33
CA PHE A 82 3.77 -1.42 -51.77
C PHE A 82 3.00 -2.47 -52.60
N THR A 83 1.82 -2.12 -53.11
CA THR A 83 1.00 -2.99 -53.96
C THR A 83 1.75 -3.31 -55.26
N ASP A 84 2.30 -2.30 -55.93
CA ASP A 84 3.03 -2.45 -57.18
C ASP A 84 4.26 -3.36 -57.00
N ARG A 85 5.00 -3.19 -55.89
CA ARG A 85 6.15 -4.04 -55.55
C ARG A 85 5.81 -5.47 -55.13
N SER A 86 4.56 -5.75 -54.79
CA SER A 86 4.10 -7.09 -54.35
C SER A 86 3.17 -7.78 -55.36
N GLN A 87 2.86 -7.12 -56.48
CA GLN A 87 1.88 -7.59 -57.46
C GLN A 87 2.24 -8.94 -58.09
N HIS A 88 3.52 -9.25 -58.25
CA HIS A 88 3.98 -10.55 -58.77
C HIS A 88 3.60 -11.72 -57.86
N LEU A 89 3.41 -11.48 -56.55
CA LEU A 89 2.99 -12.49 -55.57
C LEU A 89 1.50 -12.82 -55.66
N PHE A 90 0.67 -11.88 -56.12
CA PHE A 90 -0.79 -12.03 -56.09
C PHE A 90 -1.27 -13.20 -56.96
N LYS A 91 -0.59 -13.47 -58.07
CA LYS A 91 -0.90 -14.64 -58.91
C LYS A 91 -0.59 -15.96 -58.20
N VAL A 92 0.46 -16.00 -57.38
CA VAL A 92 0.81 -17.17 -56.57
C VAL A 92 -0.21 -17.37 -55.46
N PHE A 93 -0.63 -16.28 -54.80
CA PHE A 93 -1.67 -16.31 -53.78
C PHE A 93 -3.01 -16.80 -54.34
N ASP A 94 -3.39 -16.36 -55.54
CA ASP A 94 -4.63 -16.79 -56.20
C ASP A 94 -4.62 -18.29 -56.55
N LEU A 95 -3.52 -18.79 -57.09
CA LEU A 95 -3.33 -20.23 -57.36
C LEU A 95 -3.35 -21.07 -56.08
N SER A 96 -2.72 -20.57 -55.02
CA SER A 96 -2.66 -21.21 -53.70
C SER A 96 -4.05 -21.27 -53.04
N ALA A 97 -4.78 -20.16 -53.03
CA ALA A 97 -6.14 -20.10 -52.50
C ALA A 97 -7.10 -21.00 -53.28
N SER A 98 -7.01 -20.99 -54.61
CA SER A 98 -7.88 -21.77 -55.50
C SER A 98 -7.76 -23.29 -55.32
N ARG A 99 -6.68 -23.78 -54.69
CA ARG A 99 -6.52 -25.21 -54.36
C ARG A 99 -7.51 -25.68 -53.30
N ILE A 100 -7.90 -24.80 -52.37
CA ILE A 100 -8.77 -25.13 -51.23
C ILE A 100 -10.12 -24.43 -51.38
N ASN A 101 -10.13 -23.10 -51.37
CA ASN A 101 -11.31 -22.28 -51.61
C ASN A 101 -10.90 -20.93 -52.20
N PRO A 102 -11.34 -20.57 -53.42
CA PRO A 102 -11.08 -19.23 -53.97
C PRO A 102 -11.62 -18.15 -53.01
N VAL A 103 -10.82 -17.13 -52.69
CA VAL A 103 -11.21 -16.02 -51.79
C VAL A 103 -12.45 -15.29 -52.31
N SER A 104 -12.63 -15.26 -53.64
CA SER A 104 -13.81 -14.71 -54.31
C SER A 104 -15.12 -15.45 -53.99
N ASN A 105 -15.06 -16.67 -53.42
CA ASN A 105 -16.20 -17.47 -53.01
C ASN A 105 -16.42 -17.49 -51.49
N SER A 106 -15.48 -16.98 -50.70
CA SER A 106 -15.57 -16.92 -49.24
C SER A 106 -16.57 -15.85 -48.77
N SER A 107 -17.10 -16.04 -47.57
CA SER A 107 -17.95 -15.04 -46.92
C SER A 107 -17.16 -13.77 -46.56
N LEU A 108 -17.86 -12.66 -46.29
CA LEU A 108 -17.20 -11.43 -45.84
C LEU A 108 -16.47 -11.65 -44.51
N GLU A 109 -17.10 -12.39 -43.58
CA GLU A 109 -16.52 -12.70 -42.27
C GLU A 109 -15.22 -13.51 -42.40
N GLU A 110 -15.24 -14.61 -43.18
CA GLU A 110 -14.04 -15.41 -43.44
C GLU A 110 -12.94 -14.59 -44.10
N THR A 111 -13.30 -13.74 -45.06
CA THR A 111 -12.35 -12.88 -45.79
C THR A 111 -11.67 -11.89 -44.84
N VAL A 112 -12.45 -11.23 -43.98
CA VAL A 112 -11.93 -10.28 -42.98
C VAL A 112 -11.09 -11.01 -41.94
N ARG A 113 -11.56 -12.15 -41.41
CA ARG A 113 -10.83 -12.99 -40.45
C ARG A 113 -9.47 -13.40 -41.02
N LEU A 114 -9.46 -13.90 -42.26
CA LEU A 114 -8.26 -14.33 -42.97
C LEU A 114 -7.27 -13.19 -43.18
N SER A 115 -7.76 -11.99 -43.51
CA SER A 115 -6.89 -10.82 -43.67
C SER A 115 -6.30 -10.36 -42.33
N ILE A 116 -7.11 -10.29 -41.26
CA ILE A 116 -6.63 -9.95 -39.92
C ILE A 116 -5.53 -10.91 -39.49
N TRP A 117 -5.76 -12.21 -39.68
CA TRP A 117 -4.80 -13.26 -39.34
C TRP A 117 -3.42 -13.03 -39.98
N TRP A 118 -3.39 -12.89 -41.30
CA TRP A 118 -2.12 -12.68 -42.02
C TRP A 118 -1.50 -11.34 -41.70
N PHE A 119 -2.31 -10.29 -41.49
CA PHE A 119 -1.82 -8.99 -41.05
C PHE A 119 -1.13 -9.08 -39.69
N LEU A 120 -1.76 -9.73 -38.70
CA LEU A 120 -1.22 -9.89 -37.36
C LEU A 120 0.12 -10.65 -37.38
N LEU A 121 0.18 -11.78 -38.10
CA LEU A 121 1.43 -12.54 -38.23
C LEU A 121 2.54 -11.73 -38.88
N GLY A 122 2.23 -10.98 -39.94
CA GLY A 122 3.20 -10.12 -40.62
C GLY A 122 3.66 -8.97 -39.72
N ASN A 123 2.72 -8.29 -39.05
CA ASN A 123 3.02 -7.16 -38.19
C ASN A 123 3.88 -7.55 -36.97
N MET A 124 3.63 -8.73 -36.36
CA MET A 124 4.49 -9.26 -35.29
C MET A 124 5.95 -9.38 -35.72
N LYS A 125 6.20 -9.90 -36.93
CA LYS A 125 7.55 -10.03 -37.49
C LYS A 125 8.18 -8.68 -37.80
N VAL A 126 7.42 -7.74 -38.35
CA VAL A 126 7.89 -6.36 -38.62
C VAL A 126 8.28 -5.66 -37.31
N GLU A 127 7.44 -5.73 -36.28
CA GLU A 127 7.73 -5.13 -34.97
C GLU A 127 8.98 -5.74 -34.33
N GLN A 128 9.17 -7.06 -34.46
CA GLN A 128 10.40 -7.71 -34.02
C GLN A 128 11.64 -7.15 -34.72
N LEU A 129 11.60 -7.02 -36.05
CA LEU A 129 12.71 -6.49 -36.85
C LEU A 129 13.03 -5.03 -36.52
N ILE A 130 12.01 -4.20 -36.31
CA ILE A 130 12.18 -2.79 -35.92
C ILE A 130 12.85 -2.69 -34.55
N ARG A 131 12.48 -3.56 -33.60
CA ARG A 131 13.03 -3.57 -32.23
C ARG A 131 14.47 -4.05 -32.17
N GLU A 132 14.82 -5.08 -32.96
CA GLU A 132 16.12 -5.76 -32.88
C GLU A 132 17.22 -5.11 -33.73
N GLY A 133 16.88 -4.16 -34.62
CA GLY A 133 17.76 -3.26 -35.36
C GLY A 133 19.18 -3.77 -35.63
N SER A 134 19.42 -4.40 -36.81
CA SER A 134 20.72 -4.74 -37.44
C SER A 134 21.92 -5.14 -36.56
N SER A 135 21.70 -5.63 -35.33
CA SER A 135 22.73 -5.67 -34.29
C SER A 135 23.73 -6.84 -34.41
N PHE A 136 23.55 -7.78 -35.34
CA PHE A 136 24.48 -8.91 -35.52
C PHE A 136 24.66 -9.33 -37.00
N PRO A 137 25.88 -9.67 -37.47
CA PRO A 137 26.12 -10.11 -38.84
C PRO A 137 25.40 -11.41 -39.24
N CYS A 138 25.37 -12.44 -38.37
CA CYS A 138 24.59 -13.67 -38.62
C CYS A 138 23.08 -13.44 -38.55
N ALA A 139 22.63 -12.44 -37.77
CA ALA A 139 21.22 -12.06 -37.77
C ALA A 139 20.79 -11.39 -39.07
N LYS A 140 21.71 -10.97 -39.97
CA LYS A 140 21.31 -10.32 -41.23
C LYS A 140 20.59 -11.27 -42.18
N GLU A 141 21.04 -12.52 -42.30
CA GLU A 141 20.38 -13.52 -43.16
C GLU A 141 19.04 -13.95 -42.57
N ASP A 142 19.00 -14.29 -41.27
CA ASP A 142 17.76 -14.64 -40.58
C ASP A 142 16.76 -13.48 -40.58
N ASN A 143 17.21 -12.23 -40.38
CA ASN A 143 16.37 -11.05 -40.45
C ASN A 143 15.86 -10.78 -41.87
N ASN A 144 16.64 -11.07 -42.91
CA ASN A 144 16.18 -10.94 -44.29
C ASN A 144 15.08 -11.96 -44.61
N VAL A 145 15.24 -13.21 -44.18
CA VAL A 145 14.18 -14.24 -44.31
C VAL A 145 12.94 -13.84 -43.53
N LEU A 146 13.10 -13.39 -42.29
CA LEU A 146 12.00 -12.92 -41.45
C LEU A 146 11.30 -11.71 -42.07
N LEU A 147 12.06 -10.76 -42.63
CA LEU A 147 11.54 -9.59 -43.32
C LEU A 147 10.76 -9.96 -44.57
N GLN A 148 11.31 -10.82 -45.42
CA GLN A 148 10.62 -11.29 -46.61
C GLN A 148 9.33 -12.02 -46.26
N GLN A 149 9.34 -12.87 -45.23
CA GLN A 149 8.13 -13.53 -44.75
C GLN A 149 7.10 -12.51 -44.20
N ALA A 150 7.56 -11.50 -43.45
CA ALA A 150 6.69 -10.44 -42.93
C ALA A 150 6.01 -9.64 -44.05
N LEU A 151 6.77 -9.27 -45.09
CA LEU A 151 6.26 -8.56 -46.27
C LEU A 151 5.28 -9.43 -47.07
N VAL A 152 5.58 -10.71 -47.24
CA VAL A 152 4.68 -11.67 -47.90
C VAL A 152 3.37 -11.78 -47.12
N GLU A 153 3.39 -11.87 -45.80
CA GLU A 153 2.19 -11.98 -44.97
C GLU A 153 1.33 -10.70 -44.99
N ILE A 154 1.95 -9.53 -44.97
CA ILE A 154 1.24 -8.25 -45.15
C ILE A 154 0.66 -8.16 -46.56
N ALA A 155 1.39 -8.61 -47.59
CA ALA A 155 0.90 -8.66 -48.97
C ALA A 155 -0.28 -9.63 -49.13
N LYS A 156 -0.27 -10.79 -48.46
CA LYS A 156 -1.42 -11.70 -48.39
C LYS A 156 -2.64 -10.97 -47.83
N ALA A 157 -2.49 -10.31 -46.68
CA ALA A 157 -3.58 -9.60 -46.02
C ALA A 157 -4.19 -8.51 -46.92
N LEU A 158 -3.34 -7.74 -47.62
CA LEU A 158 -3.75 -6.71 -48.58
C LEU A 158 -4.48 -7.32 -49.79
N TRP A 159 -3.89 -8.34 -50.40
CA TRP A 159 -4.47 -9.04 -51.56
C TRP A 159 -5.84 -9.66 -51.23
N ILE A 160 -5.99 -10.29 -50.06
CA ILE A 160 -7.26 -10.86 -49.59
C ILE A 160 -8.34 -9.78 -49.51
N ILE A 161 -8.03 -8.61 -48.93
CA ILE A 161 -9.01 -7.52 -48.82
C ILE A 161 -9.35 -6.92 -50.18
N GLN A 162 -8.40 -6.84 -51.11
CA GLN A 162 -8.63 -6.35 -52.47
C GLN A 162 -9.46 -7.34 -53.31
N SER A 163 -9.24 -8.64 -53.11
CA SER A 163 -9.90 -9.72 -53.84
C SER A 163 -11.30 -10.07 -53.29
N ALA A 164 -11.63 -9.56 -52.10
CA ALA A 164 -12.93 -9.71 -51.48
C ALA A 164 -14.04 -9.11 -52.36
N ARG A 165 -15.20 -9.77 -52.44
CA ARG A 165 -16.35 -9.27 -53.22
C ARG A 165 -16.70 -7.82 -52.79
N PRO A 166 -16.94 -6.91 -53.75
CA PRO A 166 -17.51 -5.61 -53.43
C PRO A 166 -18.93 -5.82 -52.87
N VAL A 167 -19.24 -5.16 -51.75
CA VAL A 167 -20.58 -5.23 -51.14
C VAL A 167 -21.58 -4.60 -52.08
N GLN A 168 -22.65 -5.33 -52.41
CA GLN A 168 -23.73 -4.82 -53.24
C GLN A 168 -24.59 -3.84 -52.44
N GLU A 169 -24.83 -2.65 -53.01
CA GLU A 169 -25.54 -1.53 -52.37
C GLU A 169 -27.05 -1.78 -52.12
N ALA A 170 -27.57 -2.95 -52.49
CA ALA A 170 -28.98 -3.32 -52.42
C ALA A 170 -29.25 -4.34 -51.29
N CYS A 171 -28.75 -4.08 -50.07
CA CYS A 171 -29.06 -4.90 -48.90
C CYS A 171 -30.35 -4.43 -48.22
N SER A 172 -31.10 -5.37 -47.63
CA SER A 172 -32.22 -5.04 -46.74
C SER A 172 -31.73 -4.39 -45.45
N SER A 173 -32.59 -3.64 -44.74
CA SER A 173 -32.22 -2.93 -43.48
C SER A 173 -31.68 -3.85 -42.38
N GLU A 174 -31.99 -5.15 -42.39
CA GLU A 174 -31.49 -6.12 -41.42
C GLU A 174 -30.13 -6.71 -41.83
N GLU A 175 -29.89 -6.91 -43.12
CA GLU A 175 -28.57 -7.32 -43.65
C GLU A 175 -27.53 -6.21 -43.50
N GLU A 176 -27.94 -4.95 -43.63
CA GLU A 176 -27.05 -3.80 -43.41
C GLU A 176 -26.52 -3.75 -41.97
N LYS A 177 -27.37 -4.05 -40.96
CA LYS A 177 -26.96 -4.11 -39.54
C LYS A 177 -25.95 -5.22 -39.26
N LEU A 178 -26.08 -6.37 -39.92
CA LEU A 178 -25.18 -7.52 -39.75
C LEU A 178 -23.82 -7.30 -40.45
N GLN A 179 -23.81 -6.57 -41.57
CA GLN A 179 -22.59 -6.32 -42.35
C GLN A 179 -21.78 -5.13 -41.83
N LEU A 180 -22.41 -4.17 -41.16
CA LEU A 180 -21.74 -2.95 -40.67
C LEU A 180 -20.50 -3.22 -39.80
N PRO A 181 -20.56 -4.13 -38.80
CA PRO A 181 -19.39 -4.44 -37.97
C PRO A 181 -18.24 -5.09 -38.77
N LEU A 182 -18.57 -5.98 -39.70
CA LEU A 182 -17.58 -6.66 -40.56
C LEU A 182 -16.90 -5.67 -41.53
N LEU A 183 -17.65 -4.71 -42.06
CA LEU A 183 -17.10 -3.66 -42.92
C LEU A 183 -16.25 -2.66 -42.13
N SER A 184 -16.65 -2.36 -40.90
CA SER A 184 -15.83 -1.58 -39.97
C SER A 184 -14.51 -2.30 -39.66
N ALA A 185 -14.55 -3.60 -39.39
CA ALA A 185 -13.35 -4.42 -39.19
C ALA A 185 -12.47 -4.45 -40.45
N ARG A 186 -13.05 -4.62 -41.65
CA ARG A 186 -12.32 -4.53 -42.94
C ARG A 186 -11.59 -3.18 -43.08
N LEU A 187 -12.26 -2.07 -42.75
CA LEU A 187 -11.66 -0.74 -42.82
C LEU A 187 -10.53 -0.57 -41.79
N THR A 188 -10.71 -1.09 -40.57
CA THR A 188 -9.69 -1.06 -39.52
C THR A 188 -8.44 -1.82 -39.96
N VAL A 189 -8.56 -3.02 -40.54
CA VAL A 189 -7.42 -3.77 -41.07
C VAL A 189 -6.72 -3.00 -42.17
N LEU A 190 -7.45 -2.42 -43.13
CA LEU A 190 -6.84 -1.59 -44.18
C LEU A 190 -6.07 -0.40 -43.60
N GLY A 191 -6.66 0.27 -42.60
CA GLY A 191 -6.01 1.36 -41.88
C GLY A 191 -4.72 0.92 -41.19
N ARG A 192 -4.72 -0.26 -40.56
CA ARG A 192 -3.55 -0.86 -39.92
C ARG A 192 -2.49 -1.32 -40.92
N ILE A 193 -2.88 -1.91 -42.05
CA ILE A 193 -1.96 -2.24 -43.15
C ILE A 193 -1.28 -0.97 -43.66
N ARG A 194 -2.03 0.12 -43.89
CA ARG A 194 -1.44 1.41 -44.29
C ARG A 194 -0.42 1.91 -43.26
N GLN A 195 -0.73 1.84 -41.96
CA GLN A 195 0.20 2.22 -40.90
C GLN A 195 1.47 1.35 -40.91
N ALA A 196 1.33 0.04 -41.08
CA ALA A 196 2.46 -0.89 -41.16
C ALA A 196 3.34 -0.62 -42.40
N VAL A 197 2.73 -0.44 -43.58
CA VAL A 197 3.45 -0.08 -44.82
C VAL A 197 4.21 1.23 -44.66
N TRP A 198 3.59 2.24 -44.05
CA TRP A 198 4.26 3.51 -43.76
C TRP A 198 5.44 3.34 -42.80
N ALA A 199 5.30 2.52 -41.75
CA ALA A 199 6.39 2.20 -40.83
C ALA A 199 7.54 1.44 -41.53
N ILE A 200 7.22 0.43 -42.35
CA ILE A 200 8.19 -0.31 -43.17
C ILE A 200 8.97 0.64 -44.07
N GLY A 201 8.28 1.56 -44.77
CA GLY A 201 8.91 2.57 -45.62
C GLY A 201 9.81 3.53 -44.83
N ARG A 202 9.35 4.02 -43.68
CA ARG A 202 10.11 4.91 -42.79
C ARG A 202 11.40 4.27 -42.28
N HIS A 203 11.36 2.98 -41.97
CA HIS A 203 12.52 2.22 -41.49
C HIS A 203 13.39 1.63 -42.63
N GLY A 204 13.09 1.94 -43.89
CA GLY A 204 13.88 1.48 -45.05
C GLY A 204 13.80 -0.03 -45.29
N LEU A 205 12.72 -0.67 -44.83
CA LEU A 205 12.48 -2.12 -44.92
C LEU A 205 11.73 -2.52 -46.20
N LEU A 206 11.42 -1.56 -47.07
CA LEU A 206 10.82 -1.82 -48.38
C LEU A 206 11.85 -2.55 -49.28
N PRO A 207 11.43 -3.55 -50.06
CA PRO A 207 12.28 -4.18 -51.06
C PRO A 207 12.84 -3.12 -52.03
N GLN A 208 14.17 -3.08 -52.20
CA GLN A 208 14.83 -2.08 -53.04
C GLN A 208 14.90 -2.49 -54.53
N LEU A 209 14.81 -3.80 -54.83
CA LEU A 209 14.77 -4.36 -56.18
C LEU A 209 13.59 -5.36 -56.32
N GLU A 210 13.01 -5.46 -57.52
CA GLU A 210 12.00 -6.50 -57.87
C GLU A 210 12.54 -7.93 -57.65
N SER A 211 13.86 -8.14 -57.73
CA SER A 211 14.51 -9.43 -57.47
C SER A 211 14.57 -9.82 -55.98
N ASP A 212 14.52 -8.85 -55.05
CA ASP A 212 14.56 -9.10 -53.60
C ASP A 212 13.19 -9.52 -53.05
N ALA A 213 12.13 -9.28 -53.83
CA ALA A 213 10.75 -9.65 -53.51
C ALA A 213 10.35 -11.04 -54.07
N CYS A 214 11.25 -11.77 -54.73
CA CYS A 214 10.98 -13.13 -55.20
C CYS A 214 10.69 -14.07 -54.03
N LEU A 215 9.66 -14.92 -54.15
CA LEU A 215 9.41 -16.00 -53.19
C LEU A 215 10.61 -16.95 -53.19
N LEU A 216 11.40 -16.92 -52.12
CA LEU A 216 12.34 -18.00 -51.85
C LEU A 216 11.54 -19.29 -51.62
N PRO A 217 12.09 -20.46 -51.97
CA PRO A 217 11.46 -21.76 -51.69
C PRO A 217 11.14 -21.98 -50.20
N SER A 218 11.79 -21.23 -49.31
CA SER A 218 11.55 -21.23 -47.86
C SER A 218 10.31 -20.47 -47.41
N ASN A 219 9.72 -19.60 -48.26
CA ASN A 219 8.64 -18.71 -47.84
C ASN A 219 7.29 -19.39 -48.00
N ASP A 220 6.44 -19.24 -47.00
CA ASP A 220 5.12 -19.85 -47.01
C ASP A 220 4.16 -19.07 -47.92
N SER A 221 3.73 -19.70 -49.01
CA SER A 221 2.76 -19.15 -49.96
C SER A 221 1.32 -19.63 -49.73
N ALA A 222 1.07 -20.43 -48.69
CA ALA A 222 -0.27 -20.89 -48.34
C ALA A 222 -1.15 -19.70 -47.93
N ILE A 223 -2.38 -19.68 -48.44
CA ILE A 223 -3.40 -18.71 -48.02
C ILE A 223 -4.26 -19.30 -46.89
N TRP A 224 -4.65 -20.56 -47.05
CA TRP A 224 -5.41 -21.32 -46.06
C TRP A 224 -4.48 -22.22 -45.26
N ILE A 225 -4.67 -22.27 -43.95
CA ILE A 225 -4.00 -23.22 -43.07
C ILE A 225 -4.80 -24.51 -43.04
N ASP A 226 -4.13 -25.63 -43.31
CA ASP A 226 -4.72 -26.95 -43.22
C ASP A 226 -4.86 -27.36 -41.74
N TYR A 227 -6.10 -27.32 -41.25
CA TYR A 227 -6.42 -27.80 -39.91
C TYR A 227 -6.88 -29.27 -39.94
N PRO A 228 -6.43 -30.09 -38.98
CA PRO A 228 -6.82 -31.50 -38.92
C PRO A 228 -8.30 -31.65 -38.58
N SER A 229 -9.00 -32.50 -39.34
CA SER A 229 -10.40 -32.86 -39.09
C SER A 229 -10.49 -33.84 -37.93
N VAL A 230 -10.82 -33.33 -36.74
CA VAL A 230 -11.15 -34.17 -35.59
C VAL A 230 -12.61 -34.57 -35.70
N GLY A 231 -12.93 -35.85 -35.57
CA GLY A 231 -14.31 -36.36 -35.62
C GLY A 231 -15.21 -35.91 -34.46
N LEU A 232 -14.72 -35.05 -33.57
CA LEU A 232 -15.45 -34.40 -32.49
C LEU A 232 -15.50 -32.89 -32.73
N ASP A 233 -16.63 -32.27 -32.42
CA ASP A 233 -16.75 -30.82 -32.39
C ASP A 233 -15.89 -30.27 -31.24
N ILE A 234 -14.77 -29.65 -31.60
CA ILE A 234 -13.79 -29.09 -30.67
C ILE A 234 -14.45 -28.04 -29.77
N ASN A 235 -15.46 -27.33 -30.27
CA ASN A 235 -16.18 -26.33 -29.48
C ASN A 235 -17.02 -26.98 -28.36
N VAL A 236 -17.53 -28.19 -28.57
CA VAL A 236 -18.21 -28.98 -27.52
C VAL A 236 -17.21 -29.41 -26.44
N LEU A 237 -15.99 -29.79 -26.84
CA LEU A 237 -14.91 -30.12 -25.90
C LEU A 237 -14.49 -28.92 -25.04
N LEU A 238 -14.44 -27.72 -25.65
CA LEU A 238 -14.12 -26.47 -24.97
C LEU A 238 -15.25 -25.98 -24.05
N ALA A 239 -16.51 -26.15 -24.45
CA ALA A 239 -17.67 -25.60 -23.73
C ALA A 239 -18.23 -26.51 -22.62
N GLY A 240 -17.87 -27.80 -22.61
CA GLY A 240 -18.27 -28.73 -21.53
C GLY A 240 -19.76 -29.04 -21.44
N SER A 241 -20.55 -28.68 -22.44
CA SER A 241 -22.00 -28.92 -22.47
C SER A 241 -22.41 -29.69 -23.73
N ASN A 242 -23.20 -30.75 -23.55
CA ASN A 242 -23.83 -31.51 -24.63
C ASN A 242 -25.16 -30.86 -25.12
N ASP A 243 -25.60 -29.75 -24.51
CA ASP A 243 -26.85 -29.10 -24.88
C ASP A 243 -26.70 -28.26 -26.16
N SER A 244 -26.99 -28.92 -27.28
CA SER A 244 -27.04 -28.39 -28.65
C SER A 244 -25.74 -27.75 -29.16
N PRO A 245 -25.39 -27.90 -30.45
CA PRO A 245 -24.32 -27.11 -31.04
C PRO A 245 -24.70 -25.64 -30.90
N ARG A 246 -24.00 -24.90 -30.02
CA ARG A 246 -24.10 -23.44 -29.96
C ARG A 246 -23.93 -22.92 -31.38
N ARG A 247 -24.79 -21.98 -31.79
CA ARG A 247 -24.50 -21.23 -33.00
C ARG A 247 -23.13 -20.57 -32.79
N PRO A 248 -22.26 -20.50 -33.81
CA PRO A 248 -20.91 -19.91 -33.72
C PRO A 248 -20.87 -18.46 -33.21
N HIS A 249 -22.03 -17.82 -32.98
CA HIS A 249 -22.17 -16.46 -32.47
C HIS A 249 -22.12 -16.32 -30.94
N ASP A 250 -22.13 -17.40 -30.15
CA ASP A 250 -22.05 -17.31 -28.69
C ASP A 250 -20.60 -17.38 -28.13
N CYS A 251 -19.61 -17.60 -28.99
CA CYS A 251 -18.21 -17.79 -28.62
C CYS A 251 -17.36 -16.76 -29.37
N CYS A 252 -17.31 -15.53 -28.85
CA CYS A 252 -16.51 -14.40 -29.34
C CYS A 252 -16.90 -13.90 -30.76
N THR A 253 -17.15 -12.59 -30.87
CA THR A 253 -17.32 -11.95 -32.18
C THR A 253 -15.96 -11.87 -32.89
N LEU A 254 -15.93 -11.71 -34.21
CA LEU A 254 -14.69 -11.53 -34.96
C LEU A 254 -13.79 -10.41 -34.39
N SER A 255 -14.40 -9.38 -33.82
CA SER A 255 -13.70 -8.29 -33.13
C SER A 255 -13.05 -8.73 -31.82
N ASP A 256 -13.61 -9.72 -31.12
CA ASP A 256 -13.06 -10.28 -29.88
C ASP A 256 -11.97 -11.31 -30.16
N ALA A 257 -12.10 -12.07 -31.26
CA ALA A 257 -11.19 -13.13 -31.67
C ALA A 257 -9.80 -12.60 -32.07
N PHE A 258 -9.76 -11.48 -32.78
CA PHE A 258 -8.52 -10.87 -33.30
C PHE A 258 -8.54 -9.35 -33.13
N LEU A 259 -8.25 -8.90 -31.92
CA LEU A 259 -8.17 -7.47 -31.61
C LEU A 259 -6.99 -6.81 -32.35
N LEU A 260 -7.29 -5.73 -33.06
CA LEU A 260 -6.31 -4.90 -33.77
C LEU A 260 -5.84 -3.71 -32.93
N GLY A 261 -6.37 -3.51 -31.72
CA GLY A 261 -6.09 -2.40 -30.83
C GLY A 261 -7.08 -2.34 -29.67
N ASP A 262 -7.01 -1.26 -28.89
CA ASP A 262 -7.93 -1.00 -27.78
C ASP A 262 -9.36 -0.75 -28.30
N THR A 263 -10.36 -1.23 -27.56
CA THR A 263 -11.79 -0.97 -27.78
C THR A 263 -12.36 -0.15 -26.62
N GLU A 264 -13.64 0.21 -26.70
CA GLU A 264 -14.32 0.93 -25.60
C GLU A 264 -14.36 0.09 -24.31
N ASP A 265 -14.41 -1.24 -24.43
CA ASP A 265 -14.58 -2.16 -23.30
C ASP A 265 -13.31 -2.91 -22.93
N THR A 266 -12.27 -2.94 -23.79
CA THR A 266 -11.07 -3.74 -23.56
C THR A 266 -9.77 -3.03 -23.97
N PHE A 267 -8.75 -3.18 -23.13
CA PHE A 267 -7.38 -2.85 -23.48
C PHE A 267 -6.70 -4.03 -24.16
N HIS A 268 -6.08 -3.79 -25.31
CA HIS A 268 -5.24 -4.74 -26.03
C HIS A 268 -3.76 -4.46 -25.71
N TYR A 269 -3.04 -5.49 -25.26
CA TYR A 269 -1.61 -5.36 -24.94
C TYR A 269 -0.71 -5.88 -26.04
N SER A 270 -1.00 -7.07 -26.56
CA SER A 270 -0.25 -7.68 -27.64
C SER A 270 -1.00 -8.87 -28.25
N SER A 271 -0.53 -9.30 -29.42
CA SER A 271 -0.94 -10.54 -30.06
C SER A 271 0.30 -11.41 -30.30
N ILE A 272 0.17 -12.73 -30.14
CA ILE A 272 1.27 -13.71 -30.17
C ILE A 272 0.87 -14.89 -31.06
N ALA A 273 1.74 -15.29 -31.97
CA ALA A 273 1.57 -16.55 -32.72
C ALA A 273 1.88 -17.75 -31.80
N VAL A 274 0.96 -18.71 -31.72
CA VAL A 274 1.07 -19.83 -30.79
C VAL A 274 0.65 -21.14 -31.44
N ASP A 275 1.34 -22.22 -31.10
CA ASP A 275 0.95 -23.57 -31.51
C ASP A 275 0.18 -24.25 -30.39
N VAL A 276 -1.08 -24.60 -30.63
CA VAL A 276 -1.93 -25.29 -29.65
C VAL A 276 -1.97 -26.78 -29.94
N TYR A 277 -1.70 -27.59 -28.92
CA TYR A 277 -1.74 -29.05 -28.97
C TYR A 277 -2.86 -29.58 -28.11
N LEU A 278 -3.74 -30.40 -28.67
CA LEU A 278 -4.82 -31.08 -27.95
C LEU A 278 -4.34 -32.45 -27.45
N PHE A 279 -4.52 -32.72 -26.17
CA PHE A 279 -4.20 -33.99 -25.51
C PHE A 279 -5.45 -34.61 -24.87
N ASN A 280 -5.56 -35.94 -24.98
CA ASN A 280 -6.51 -36.75 -24.23
C ASN A 280 -5.81 -37.33 -23.00
N GLU A 281 -6.38 -37.19 -21.81
CA GLU A 281 -5.81 -37.71 -20.56
C GLU A 281 -5.56 -39.23 -20.57
N GLY A 282 -6.26 -39.99 -21.41
CA GLY A 282 -6.08 -41.44 -21.55
C GLY A 282 -4.94 -41.88 -22.48
N SER A 283 -4.37 -40.98 -23.31
CA SER A 283 -3.29 -41.34 -24.24
C SER A 283 -2.43 -40.14 -24.65
N ASN A 284 -1.14 -40.16 -24.30
CA ASN A 284 -0.16 -39.13 -24.72
C ASN A 284 0.26 -39.25 -26.21
N SER A 285 -0.33 -40.17 -26.98
CA SER A 285 0.21 -40.61 -28.27
C SER A 285 -0.28 -39.83 -29.50
N GLN A 286 -1.35 -39.05 -29.42
CA GLN A 286 -1.85 -38.25 -30.55
C GLN A 286 -1.78 -36.76 -30.21
N GLN A 287 -0.74 -36.09 -30.71
CA GLN A 287 -0.57 -34.64 -30.62
C GLN A 287 -1.12 -34.01 -31.90
N ILE A 288 -2.25 -33.32 -31.79
CA ILE A 288 -2.84 -32.60 -32.92
C ILE A 288 -2.47 -31.12 -32.80
N LYS A 289 -1.75 -30.60 -33.79
CA LYS A 289 -1.23 -29.23 -33.82
C LYS A 289 -2.24 -28.29 -34.49
N TYR A 290 -2.58 -27.20 -33.82
CA TYR A 290 -3.40 -26.09 -34.31
C TYR A 290 -2.61 -24.78 -34.24
N PRO A 291 -2.19 -24.21 -35.39
CA PRO A 291 -1.66 -22.85 -35.42
C PRO A 291 -2.76 -21.85 -35.03
N CYS A 292 -2.51 -21.05 -34.00
CA CYS A 292 -3.43 -20.06 -33.45
C CYS A 292 -2.74 -18.71 -33.25
N VAL A 293 -3.54 -17.65 -33.09
CA VAL A 293 -3.07 -16.38 -32.54
C VAL A 293 -3.74 -16.21 -31.18
N LEU A 294 -2.92 -15.82 -30.20
CA LEU A 294 -3.35 -15.45 -28.87
C LEU A 294 -3.30 -13.94 -28.74
N SER A 295 -4.40 -13.33 -28.31
CA SER A 295 -4.46 -11.91 -27.96
C SER A 295 -4.54 -11.75 -26.44
N ILE A 296 -3.69 -10.87 -25.89
CA ILE A 296 -3.68 -10.51 -24.48
C ILE A 296 -4.51 -9.23 -24.31
N LEU A 297 -5.55 -9.33 -23.49
CA LEU A 297 -6.50 -8.25 -23.24
C LEU A 297 -6.78 -8.07 -21.75
N ARG A 298 -7.43 -6.96 -21.40
CA ARG A 298 -8.00 -6.73 -20.07
C ARG A 298 -9.25 -5.87 -20.23
N GLY A 299 -10.35 -6.26 -19.61
CA GLY A 299 -11.54 -5.41 -19.56
C GLY A 299 -11.25 -4.07 -18.89
N VAL A 300 -11.92 -3.00 -19.31
CA VAL A 300 -11.75 -1.65 -18.74
C VAL A 300 -12.15 -1.60 -17.25
N ASP A 301 -13.01 -2.52 -16.82
CA ASP A 301 -13.43 -2.70 -15.43
C ASP A 301 -12.67 -3.83 -14.70
N GLU A 302 -11.76 -4.53 -15.39
CA GLU A 302 -11.03 -5.67 -14.84
C GLU A 302 -9.62 -5.28 -14.37
N HIS A 303 -9.18 -5.88 -13.27
CA HIS A 303 -7.83 -5.69 -12.73
C HIS A 303 -6.81 -6.74 -13.17
N ASN A 304 -7.25 -7.80 -13.84
CA ASN A 304 -6.39 -8.89 -14.28
C ASN A 304 -6.54 -9.11 -15.79
N ILE A 305 -5.52 -9.68 -16.42
CA ILE A 305 -5.52 -9.92 -17.86
C ILE A 305 -6.37 -11.15 -18.21
N SER A 306 -6.93 -11.13 -19.42
CA SER A 306 -7.57 -12.24 -20.11
C SER A 306 -6.76 -12.59 -21.35
N ILE A 307 -6.87 -13.83 -21.82
CA ILE A 307 -6.32 -14.22 -23.13
C ILE A 307 -7.42 -14.82 -23.99
N VAL A 308 -7.43 -14.47 -25.27
CA VAL A 308 -8.31 -15.07 -26.29
C VAL A 308 -7.42 -15.74 -27.31
N VAL A 309 -7.75 -16.98 -27.66
CA VAL A 309 -7.01 -17.80 -28.63
C VAL A 309 -7.97 -18.20 -29.73
N SER A 310 -7.61 -17.89 -30.98
CA SER A 310 -8.43 -18.22 -32.15
C SER A 310 -7.57 -18.81 -33.26
N SER A 311 -8.14 -19.75 -34.03
CA SER A 311 -7.56 -20.28 -35.27
C SER A 311 -8.03 -19.46 -36.48
N GLN A 312 -7.29 -19.54 -37.59
CA GLN A 312 -7.57 -18.78 -38.82
C GLN A 312 -9.00 -19.02 -39.34
N ASN A 313 -9.51 -20.23 -39.22
CA ASN A 313 -10.84 -20.64 -39.68
C ASN A 313 -11.90 -20.70 -38.57
N GLY A 314 -11.57 -20.29 -37.34
CA GLY A 314 -12.49 -20.31 -36.19
C GLY A 314 -12.86 -21.70 -35.66
N LEU A 315 -12.17 -22.77 -36.07
CA LEU A 315 -12.40 -24.11 -35.52
C LEU A 315 -12.01 -24.24 -34.05
N LEU A 316 -10.95 -23.56 -33.64
CA LEU A 316 -10.48 -23.54 -32.26
C LEU A 316 -10.55 -22.12 -31.74
N GLU A 317 -11.52 -21.84 -30.88
CA GLU A 317 -11.73 -20.52 -30.29
C GLU A 317 -12.08 -20.64 -28.81
N PHE A 318 -11.20 -20.15 -27.93
CA PHE A 318 -11.44 -20.16 -26.49
C PHE A 318 -10.77 -18.96 -25.82
N SER A 319 -11.22 -18.65 -24.60
CA SER A 319 -10.70 -17.55 -23.81
C SER A 319 -10.45 -17.98 -22.38
N ILE A 320 -9.33 -17.56 -21.80
CA ILE A 320 -9.06 -17.66 -20.37
C ILE A 320 -9.36 -16.32 -19.74
N THR A 321 -10.32 -16.29 -18.81
CA THR A 321 -10.76 -15.07 -18.14
C THR A 321 -10.42 -15.10 -16.64
N PRO A 322 -10.28 -13.96 -15.97
CA PRO A 322 -9.97 -13.93 -14.54
C PRO A 322 -11.11 -14.46 -13.67
N GLU A 323 -12.37 -14.21 -14.04
CA GLU A 323 -13.54 -14.75 -13.38
C GLU A 323 -14.48 -15.40 -14.41
N GLY A 324 -15.06 -16.55 -14.09
CA GLY A 324 -15.99 -17.24 -14.99
C GLY A 324 -16.41 -18.62 -14.49
N THR A 325 -17.72 -18.88 -14.42
CA THR A 325 -18.26 -20.20 -13.99
C THR A 325 -18.29 -21.24 -15.10
N ARG A 326 -18.15 -20.83 -16.37
CA ARG A 326 -18.30 -21.69 -17.56
C ARG A 326 -17.15 -21.62 -18.56
N LYS A 327 -16.17 -20.75 -18.32
CA LYS A 327 -14.96 -20.59 -19.15
C LYS A 327 -13.74 -20.96 -18.31
N PRO A 328 -12.67 -21.49 -18.92
CA PRO A 328 -11.45 -21.77 -18.18
C PRO A 328 -10.91 -20.48 -17.57
N THR A 329 -10.49 -20.57 -16.31
CA THR A 329 -9.92 -19.47 -15.55
C THR A 329 -8.41 -19.65 -15.40
N TRP A 330 -7.72 -18.66 -14.84
CA TRP A 330 -6.30 -18.81 -14.52
C TRP A 330 -6.00 -19.92 -13.49
N GLU A 331 -7.00 -20.41 -12.74
CA GLU A 331 -6.86 -21.56 -11.84
C GLU A 331 -6.74 -22.88 -12.60
N ASP A 332 -7.28 -22.96 -13.81
CA ASP A 332 -7.24 -24.13 -14.69
C ASP A 332 -5.92 -24.22 -15.48
N VAL A 333 -5.02 -23.25 -15.28
CA VAL A 333 -3.79 -23.05 -16.06
C VAL A 333 -2.55 -23.51 -15.29
N THR A 334 -1.69 -24.27 -15.96
CA THR A 334 -0.39 -24.68 -15.44
C THR A 334 0.74 -24.16 -16.36
N TRP A 335 1.72 -23.47 -15.77
CA TRP A 335 2.88 -22.94 -16.48
C TRP A 335 3.98 -24.00 -16.61
N LEU A 336 4.39 -24.34 -17.83
CA LEU A 336 5.43 -25.32 -18.14
C LEU A 336 6.71 -24.64 -18.66
N PHE A 337 7.55 -24.21 -17.72
CA PHE A 337 8.76 -23.42 -18.02
C PHE A 337 9.77 -24.12 -18.93
N PHE A 338 9.98 -25.43 -18.76
CA PHE A 338 11.00 -26.18 -19.53
C PHE A 338 10.73 -26.19 -21.05
N ILE A 339 9.46 -26.13 -21.45
CA ILE A 339 9.03 -26.16 -22.85
C ILE A 339 8.36 -24.86 -23.29
N ASN A 340 8.49 -23.78 -22.52
CA ASN A 340 7.86 -22.48 -22.79
C ASN A 340 6.37 -22.62 -23.16
N SER A 341 5.62 -23.40 -22.38
CA SER A 341 4.24 -23.75 -22.70
C SER A 341 3.27 -23.47 -21.56
N LEU A 342 2.00 -23.27 -21.91
CA LEU A 342 0.89 -23.10 -20.98
C LEU A 342 -0.10 -24.26 -21.18
N GLU A 343 -0.37 -25.01 -20.13
CA GLU A 343 -1.31 -26.14 -20.14
C GLU A 343 -2.64 -25.70 -19.52
N VAL A 344 -3.73 -25.81 -20.28
CA VAL A 344 -5.09 -25.49 -19.84
C VAL A 344 -5.85 -26.78 -19.67
N LYS A 345 -6.38 -27.02 -18.46
CA LYS A 345 -7.27 -28.15 -18.20
C LYS A 345 -8.68 -27.75 -18.59
N LEU A 346 -9.32 -28.58 -19.42
CA LEU A 346 -10.71 -28.37 -19.82
C LEU A 346 -11.65 -29.17 -18.90
N PRO A 347 -12.89 -28.69 -18.66
CA PRO A 347 -13.88 -29.40 -17.85
C PRO A 347 -14.22 -30.82 -18.36
N THR A 348 -13.93 -31.08 -19.64
CA THR A 348 -14.23 -32.33 -20.34
C THR A 348 -13.16 -33.43 -20.18
N GLY A 349 -12.11 -33.20 -19.40
CA GLY A 349 -11.00 -34.15 -19.22
C GLY A 349 -9.99 -34.15 -20.38
N PHE A 350 -10.02 -33.11 -21.21
CA PHE A 350 -9.00 -32.84 -22.24
C PHE A 350 -8.04 -31.75 -21.74
N ARG A 351 -6.85 -31.68 -22.35
CA ARG A 351 -5.87 -30.63 -22.05
C ARG A 351 -5.38 -29.97 -23.32
N LEU A 352 -5.25 -28.65 -23.26
CA LEU A 352 -4.64 -27.85 -24.31
C LEU A 352 -3.25 -27.43 -23.86
N GLN A 353 -2.25 -27.60 -24.72
CA GLN A 353 -0.92 -27.08 -24.49
C GLN A 353 -0.60 -26.03 -25.53
N LEU A 354 -0.45 -24.79 -25.10
CA LEU A 354 -0.06 -23.65 -25.92
C LEU A 354 1.46 -23.54 -25.87
N ARG A 355 2.16 -23.68 -27.00
CA ARG A 355 3.62 -23.54 -27.09
C ARG A 355 4.01 -22.19 -27.67
N PHE A 356 4.91 -21.51 -26.98
CA PHE A 356 5.33 -20.14 -27.30
C PHE A 356 6.81 -20.08 -27.68
N SER A 357 7.22 -18.96 -28.28
CA SER A 357 8.63 -18.60 -28.32
C SER A 357 9.16 -18.33 -26.90
N PRO A 358 10.47 -18.48 -26.62
CA PRO A 358 11.03 -18.18 -25.31
C PRO A 358 10.84 -16.73 -24.88
N TRP A 359 10.77 -15.79 -25.83
CA TRP A 359 10.56 -14.38 -25.55
C TRP A 359 9.10 -14.10 -25.19
N ASP A 360 8.16 -14.59 -25.99
CA ASP A 360 6.72 -14.39 -25.77
C ASP A 360 6.25 -15.02 -24.47
N PHE A 361 6.71 -16.24 -24.15
CA PHE A 361 6.39 -16.92 -22.91
C PHE A 361 6.79 -16.09 -21.68
N ARG A 362 8.01 -15.53 -21.69
CA ARG A 362 8.51 -14.68 -20.60
C ARG A 362 7.73 -13.37 -20.50
N THR A 363 7.34 -12.78 -21.62
CA THR A 363 6.55 -11.54 -21.65
C THR A 363 5.16 -11.77 -21.07
N LEU A 364 4.44 -12.80 -21.52
CA LEU A 364 3.12 -13.16 -21.01
C LEU A 364 3.16 -13.49 -19.51
N LYS A 365 4.16 -14.29 -19.08
CA LYS A 365 4.34 -14.63 -17.66
C LYS A 365 4.60 -13.39 -16.80
N ARG A 366 5.47 -12.48 -17.25
CA ARG A 366 5.73 -11.20 -16.54
C ARG A 366 4.47 -10.33 -16.42
N MET A 367 3.65 -10.27 -17.47
CA MET A 367 2.39 -9.51 -17.43
C MET A 367 1.42 -10.11 -16.41
N TYR A 368 1.24 -11.43 -16.43
CA TYR A 368 0.39 -12.13 -15.47
C TYR A 368 0.89 -11.96 -14.03
N ASP A 369 2.19 -12.14 -13.80
CA ASP A 369 2.82 -12.00 -12.48
C ASP A 369 2.70 -10.57 -11.97
N HIS A 370 2.88 -9.58 -12.83
CA HIS A 370 2.69 -8.17 -12.47
C HIS A 370 1.25 -7.89 -12.00
N CYS A 371 0.24 -8.41 -12.70
CA CYS A 371 -1.16 -8.28 -12.28
C CYS A 371 -1.44 -8.98 -10.95
N CYS A 372 -0.97 -10.21 -10.77
CA CYS A 372 -1.15 -10.96 -9.52
C CYS A 372 -0.48 -10.25 -8.35
N MET A 373 0.80 -9.88 -8.49
CA MET A 373 1.53 -9.14 -7.45
C MET A 373 0.89 -7.79 -7.15
N THR A 374 0.36 -7.09 -8.15
CA THR A 374 -0.36 -5.82 -7.96
C THR A 374 -1.58 -6.02 -7.07
N LEU A 375 -2.38 -7.06 -7.36
CA LEU A 375 -3.58 -7.39 -6.59
C LEU A 375 -3.25 -7.90 -5.19
N GLU A 376 -2.27 -8.79 -5.04
CA GLU A 376 -1.80 -9.31 -3.75
C GLU A 376 -1.32 -8.18 -2.83
N ASN A 377 -0.52 -7.25 -3.36
CA ASN A 377 -0.06 -6.08 -2.61
C ASN A 377 -1.19 -5.10 -2.25
N PHE A 378 -2.35 -5.16 -2.92
CA PHE A 378 -3.52 -4.36 -2.61
C PHE A 378 -4.47 -5.01 -1.59
N GLN A 379 -4.18 -6.25 -1.19
CA GLN A 379 -4.88 -6.98 -0.13
C GLN A 379 -4.12 -6.85 1.20
N PRO A 380 -4.79 -7.06 2.34
CA PRO A 380 -4.10 -7.12 3.63
C PRO A 380 -3.16 -8.33 3.68
N ALA A 381 -1.94 -8.14 4.22
CA ALA A 381 -1.04 -9.24 4.50
C ALA A 381 -1.66 -10.20 5.53
N GLN A 382 -1.48 -11.50 5.34
CA GLN A 382 -2.13 -12.51 6.18
C GLN A 382 -1.73 -12.35 7.66
N GLY A 383 -2.73 -12.15 8.53
CA GLY A 383 -2.61 -12.27 9.99
C GLY A 383 -2.05 -11.05 10.75
N GLU A 384 -1.39 -10.10 10.08
CA GLU A 384 -0.71 -8.97 10.73
C GLU A 384 -1.29 -7.60 10.38
N GLU A 385 -2.14 -7.54 9.33
CA GLU A 385 -2.68 -6.29 8.81
C GLU A 385 -4.20 -6.23 8.82
N VAL A 386 -4.74 -5.06 9.16
CA VAL A 386 -6.17 -4.77 9.15
C VAL A 386 -6.45 -3.54 8.29
N LEU A 387 -7.34 -3.67 7.30
CA LEU A 387 -7.81 -2.53 6.52
C LEU A 387 -8.56 -1.54 7.43
N ARG A 388 -8.07 -0.30 7.52
CA ARG A 388 -8.66 0.76 8.36
C ARG A 388 -9.36 1.85 7.58
N PHE A 389 -8.90 2.11 6.36
CA PHE A 389 -9.45 3.18 5.55
C PHE A 389 -9.33 2.81 4.07
N GLU A 390 -10.41 3.06 3.33
CA GLU A 390 -10.48 2.89 1.88
C GLU A 390 -11.24 4.07 1.28
N THR A 391 -10.71 4.65 0.20
CA THR A 391 -11.39 5.73 -0.54
C THR A 391 -10.89 5.79 -1.97
N ILE A 392 -11.70 6.41 -2.85
CA ILE A 392 -11.25 6.83 -4.18
C ILE A 392 -10.80 8.29 -4.08
N VAL A 393 -9.58 8.56 -4.51
CA VAL A 393 -8.96 9.88 -4.49
C VAL A 393 -9.23 10.57 -5.83
N LYS A 394 -9.62 11.86 -5.80
CA LYS A 394 -9.99 12.61 -7.00
C LYS A 394 -8.80 12.74 -7.96
N SER A 395 -7.63 13.09 -7.42
CA SER A 395 -6.37 13.12 -8.17
C SER A 395 -5.19 12.80 -7.27
N THR A 396 -4.17 12.15 -7.85
CA THR A 396 -2.95 11.78 -7.13
C THR A 396 -1.72 12.16 -7.92
N ASP A 397 -0.80 12.87 -7.27
CA ASP A 397 0.52 13.17 -7.81
C ASP A 397 1.58 12.43 -7.00
N TYR A 398 2.37 11.62 -7.71
CA TYR A 398 3.45 10.83 -7.11
C TYR A 398 4.81 11.39 -7.53
N HIS A 399 5.53 12.00 -6.60
CA HIS A 399 6.86 12.55 -6.82
C HIS A 399 7.91 11.62 -6.21
N THR A 400 8.91 11.23 -7.01
CA THR A 400 10.06 10.43 -6.58
C THR A 400 11.35 10.92 -7.25
N THR A 401 12.47 10.82 -6.56
CA THR A 401 13.79 11.16 -7.10
C THR A 401 14.53 9.97 -7.70
N ARG A 402 14.11 8.74 -7.41
CA ARG A 402 14.66 7.54 -8.06
C ARG A 402 14.14 7.39 -9.50
N GLN A 403 14.96 7.81 -10.46
CA GLN A 403 14.80 7.45 -11.88
C GLN A 403 15.19 5.99 -12.19
N SER A 404 15.69 5.22 -11.21
CA SER A 404 16.35 3.91 -11.41
C SER A 404 15.46 2.68 -11.29
N ARG A 405 14.22 2.80 -10.81
CA ARG A 405 13.19 1.76 -10.99
C ARG A 405 12.32 2.18 -12.17
N PRO A 406 11.91 1.29 -13.10
CA PRO A 406 10.92 1.68 -14.10
C PRO A 406 9.73 2.26 -13.36
N GLN A 407 9.39 3.52 -13.62
CA GLN A 407 8.27 4.18 -12.95
C GLN A 407 7.01 3.38 -13.25
N HIS A 408 6.53 2.67 -12.23
CA HIS A 408 5.32 1.87 -12.35
C HIS A 408 4.12 2.80 -12.38
N PHE A 409 4.14 3.87 -11.56
CA PHE A 409 3.08 4.86 -11.48
C PHE A 409 3.16 5.90 -12.61
N PRO A 410 2.01 6.38 -13.16
CA PRO A 410 1.99 7.40 -14.20
C PRO A 410 2.64 8.72 -13.76
N HIS A 411 3.18 9.45 -14.73
CA HIS A 411 3.68 10.81 -14.50
C HIS A 411 2.54 11.82 -14.51
N GLY A 412 2.54 12.72 -13.53
CA GLY A 412 1.52 13.75 -13.36
C GLY A 412 0.27 13.23 -12.65
N SER A 413 -0.75 14.10 -12.60
CA SER A 413 -1.92 13.85 -11.75
C SER A 413 -2.81 12.76 -12.33
N THR A 414 -2.92 11.65 -11.60
CA THR A 414 -3.74 10.50 -12.01
C THR A 414 -5.08 10.52 -11.27
N PRO A 415 -6.21 10.64 -11.97
CA PRO A 415 -7.52 10.70 -11.33
C PRO A 415 -8.04 9.32 -10.91
N GLY A 416 -8.91 9.28 -9.91
CA GLY A 416 -9.68 8.09 -9.55
C GLY A 416 -8.87 6.93 -8.97
N CYS A 417 -7.70 7.20 -8.38
CA CYS A 417 -6.89 6.15 -7.76
C CYS A 417 -7.59 5.64 -6.48
N THR A 418 -7.55 4.32 -6.27
CA THR A 418 -8.08 3.71 -5.04
C THR A 418 -6.97 3.67 -3.99
N LEU A 419 -7.24 4.28 -2.84
CA LEU A 419 -6.33 4.36 -1.71
C LEU A 419 -6.82 3.43 -0.59
N ARG A 420 -5.92 2.59 -0.08
CA ARG A 420 -6.15 1.75 1.10
C ARG A 420 -5.07 1.99 2.14
N LEU A 421 -5.48 2.01 3.40
CA LEU A 421 -4.59 2.09 4.56
C LEU A 421 -4.78 0.85 5.43
N PHE A 422 -3.69 0.12 5.65
CA PHE A 422 -3.65 -1.05 6.51
C PHE A 422 -2.90 -0.71 7.81
N GLU A 423 -3.51 -0.97 8.97
CA GLU A 423 -2.82 -0.93 10.27
C GLU A 423 -2.04 -2.22 10.46
N LYS A 424 -0.74 -2.12 10.74
CA LYS A 424 0.11 -3.26 11.07
C LYS A 424 0.10 -3.47 12.58
N SER A 425 -0.11 -4.71 12.99
CA SER A 425 -0.07 -5.08 14.40
C SER A 425 0.53 -6.46 14.62
N VAL A 426 1.32 -6.60 15.69
CA VAL A 426 1.93 -7.88 16.07
C VAL A 426 1.47 -8.28 17.46
N VAL A 427 1.05 -9.53 17.62
CA VAL A 427 0.71 -10.10 18.92
C VAL A 427 1.97 -10.73 19.52
N ARG A 428 2.45 -10.19 20.64
CA ARG A 428 3.59 -10.76 21.39
C ARG A 428 3.11 -11.35 22.70
N SER A 429 3.57 -12.56 23.03
CA SER A 429 3.28 -13.19 24.32
C SER A 429 4.09 -12.51 25.42
N ALA A 430 3.42 -11.77 26.31
CA ALA A 430 4.02 -11.22 27.52
C ALA A 430 3.70 -12.10 28.74
N GLY A 431 4.42 -11.90 29.84
CA GLY A 431 4.18 -12.65 31.09
C GLY A 431 2.77 -12.48 31.68
N THR A 432 2.05 -11.43 31.28
CA THR A 432 0.67 -11.13 31.69
C THR A 432 -0.39 -11.57 30.68
N GLY A 433 -0.01 -12.19 29.57
CA GLY A 433 -0.90 -12.55 28.45
C GLY A 433 -0.41 -12.04 27.10
N PRO A 434 -1.04 -12.46 25.98
CA PRO A 434 -0.74 -11.91 24.66
C PRO A 434 -1.12 -10.44 24.59
N LYS A 435 -0.18 -9.59 24.14
CA LYS A 435 -0.38 -8.15 23.94
C LYS A 435 -0.24 -7.82 22.45
N THR A 436 -1.09 -6.93 21.96
CA THR A 436 -1.04 -6.46 20.57
C THR A 436 -0.31 -5.13 20.48
N PHE A 437 0.77 -5.08 19.71
CA PHE A 437 1.59 -3.90 19.49
C PHE A 437 1.35 -3.36 18.09
N HIS A 438 1.20 -2.04 17.96
CA HIS A 438 1.11 -1.38 16.67
C HIS A 438 2.50 -1.22 16.06
N THR A 439 2.71 -1.68 14.84
CA THR A 439 4.01 -1.68 14.15
C THR A 439 4.05 -0.74 12.94
N GLY A 440 3.03 0.12 12.78
CA GLY A 440 2.98 1.12 11.71
C GLY A 440 1.75 0.97 10.82
N TYR A 441 1.82 1.63 9.68
CA TYR A 441 0.80 1.54 8.64
C TYR A 441 1.42 1.17 7.29
N ARG A 442 0.63 0.50 6.45
CA ARG A 442 0.94 0.34 5.02
C ARG A 442 -0.09 1.10 4.19
N LEU A 443 0.39 2.01 3.36
CA LEU A 443 -0.43 2.74 2.40
C LEU A 443 -0.30 2.06 1.04
N ALA A 444 -1.42 1.69 0.44
CA ALA A 444 -1.46 1.15 -0.92
C ALA A 444 -2.33 2.05 -1.80
N LEU A 445 -1.77 2.48 -2.92
CA LEU A 445 -2.45 3.31 -3.91
C LEU A 445 -2.41 2.59 -5.26
N MET A 446 -3.59 2.30 -5.80
CA MET A 446 -3.74 1.61 -7.08
C MET A 446 -4.43 2.53 -8.10
N THR A 447 -3.91 2.57 -9.33
CA THR A 447 -4.58 3.26 -10.45
C THR A 447 -5.94 2.62 -10.76
N PRO A 448 -6.93 3.39 -11.24
CA PRO A 448 -8.21 2.82 -11.62
C PRO A 448 -8.07 1.78 -12.74
N PRO A 449 -9.01 0.83 -12.85
CA PRO A 449 -8.97 -0.17 -13.92
C PRO A 449 -9.08 0.47 -15.32
N THR A 450 -9.68 1.65 -15.41
CA THR A 450 -9.76 2.48 -16.62
C THR A 450 -8.41 2.97 -17.15
N CYS A 451 -7.33 2.89 -16.37
CA CYS A 451 -5.98 3.17 -16.88
C CYS A 451 -5.40 1.93 -17.52
N LYS A 452 -5.02 1.99 -18.81
CA LYS A 452 -4.43 0.84 -19.55
C LYS A 452 -3.27 0.17 -18.81
N LYS A 453 -2.36 0.95 -18.23
CA LYS A 453 -1.27 0.43 -17.38
C LYS A 453 -1.71 0.43 -15.91
N LEU A 454 -2.05 -0.74 -15.37
CA LEU A 454 -2.28 -0.90 -13.94
C LEU A 454 -0.98 -0.77 -13.17
N SER A 455 -0.99 0.09 -12.16
CA SER A 455 0.13 0.28 -11.27
C SER A 455 -0.33 0.45 -9.83
N ILE A 456 0.53 -0.01 -8.93
CA ILE A 456 0.37 0.16 -7.50
C ILE A 456 1.63 0.78 -6.93
N VAL A 457 1.43 1.68 -5.98
CA VAL A 457 2.47 2.19 -5.10
C VAL A 457 2.13 1.74 -3.69
N VAL A 458 3.10 1.17 -3.00
CA VAL A 458 2.98 0.73 -1.61
C VAL A 458 4.06 1.41 -0.80
N HIS A 459 3.68 1.98 0.34
CA HIS A 459 4.58 2.61 1.28
C HIS A 459 4.33 2.12 2.70
N ASP A 460 5.41 1.85 3.40
CA ASP A 460 5.39 1.52 4.81
C ASP A 460 5.73 2.76 5.65
N MET A 461 4.86 3.05 6.61
CA MET A 461 5.03 4.10 7.61
C MET A 461 5.39 3.45 8.94
N GLU A 462 6.68 3.33 9.20
CA GLU A 462 7.21 2.71 10.41
C GLU A 462 7.19 3.67 11.62
N PRO A 463 6.98 3.17 12.85
CA PRO A 463 7.02 3.99 14.07
C PRO A 463 8.39 4.65 14.34
N GLU A 464 9.46 4.15 13.71
CA GLU A 464 10.81 4.73 13.81
C GLU A 464 10.95 6.12 13.18
N GLN A 465 10.04 6.44 12.25
CA GLN A 465 10.07 7.66 11.49
C GLN A 465 8.86 8.54 11.80
N PRO A 466 9.04 9.86 11.94
CA PRO A 466 7.91 10.75 12.12
C PRO A 466 7.14 10.92 10.81
N ILE A 467 5.81 10.92 10.89
CA ILE A 467 4.94 11.12 9.73
C ILE A 467 4.88 12.62 9.42
N GLN A 468 5.42 13.00 8.27
CA GLN A 468 5.43 14.38 7.79
C GLN A 468 4.30 14.61 6.80
N PHE A 469 3.47 15.61 7.06
CA PHE A 469 2.33 15.93 6.21
C PHE A 469 2.17 17.44 5.96
N GLU A 470 1.44 17.79 4.93
CA GLU A 470 1.09 19.18 4.63
C GLU A 470 -0.35 19.27 4.09
N PHE A 471 -1.12 20.23 4.59
CA PHE A 471 -2.41 20.55 4.01
C PHE A 471 -2.24 21.43 2.78
N LEU A 472 -2.67 20.91 1.65
CA LEU A 472 -2.64 21.62 0.37
C LEU A 472 -4.06 21.94 -0.10
N ARG A 473 -4.15 22.87 -1.05
CA ARG A 473 -5.33 23.03 -1.90
C ARG A 473 -4.95 22.53 -3.28
N GLY A 474 -5.68 21.53 -3.78
CA GLY A 474 -5.49 21.02 -5.14
C GLY A 474 -5.88 22.07 -6.20
N GLU A 475 -5.67 21.73 -7.47
CA GLU A 475 -5.84 22.67 -8.59
C GLU A 475 -7.25 23.29 -8.68
N ASP A 476 -8.31 22.54 -8.34
CA ASP A 476 -9.69 23.09 -8.30
C ASP A 476 -10.10 23.65 -6.92
N GLY A 477 -9.15 23.83 -5.99
CA GLY A 477 -9.46 24.16 -4.60
C GLY A 477 -9.93 22.98 -3.75
N ASN A 478 -9.86 21.75 -4.28
CA ASN A 478 -10.17 20.53 -3.54
C ASN A 478 -9.25 20.36 -2.31
N PRO A 479 -9.73 19.77 -1.20
CA PRO A 479 -8.90 19.49 -0.04
C PRO A 479 -7.81 18.48 -0.41
N ALA A 480 -6.54 18.87 -0.27
CA ALA A 480 -5.41 18.00 -0.56
C ALA A 480 -4.53 17.76 0.68
N LEU A 481 -3.83 16.62 0.67
CA LEU A 481 -2.87 16.20 1.69
C LEU A 481 -1.60 15.76 0.98
N SER A 482 -0.47 16.37 1.32
CA SER A 482 0.85 15.88 0.96
C SER A 482 1.36 15.00 2.10
N LEU A 483 1.88 13.81 1.76
CA LEU A 483 2.58 12.91 2.67
C LEU A 483 4.01 12.77 2.17
N LYS A 484 4.98 13.10 3.03
CA LYS A 484 6.40 12.85 2.77
C LYS A 484 6.78 11.56 3.46
N ILE A 485 7.26 10.60 2.67
CA ILE A 485 7.57 9.24 3.13
C ILE A 485 9.05 9.00 2.84
N ASP A 486 9.82 8.64 3.87
CA ASP A 486 11.25 8.34 3.74
C ASP A 486 11.45 6.81 3.62
N ASP A 487 11.25 6.32 2.39
CA ASP A 487 11.29 4.90 2.03
C ASP A 487 12.50 4.62 1.13
N ASP A 488 13.70 4.59 1.73
CA ASP A 488 15.03 4.45 1.06
C ASP A 488 15.33 5.52 -0.04
N ASP A 489 14.42 6.45 -0.30
CA ASP A 489 14.51 7.60 -1.21
C ASP A 489 14.02 8.85 -0.46
N PRO A 490 14.93 9.78 -0.07
CA PRO A 490 14.64 10.84 0.90
C PRO A 490 13.69 11.95 0.39
N LYS A 491 13.05 11.77 -0.77
CA LYS A 491 12.15 12.76 -1.39
C LYS A 491 10.93 12.13 -2.07
N VAL A 492 10.40 11.02 -1.56
CA VAL A 492 9.07 10.58 -1.99
C VAL A 492 8.02 11.48 -1.37
N ALA A 493 7.23 12.13 -2.23
CA ALA A 493 6.09 12.94 -1.83
C ALA A 493 4.85 12.47 -2.58
N LEU A 494 3.82 12.10 -1.81
CA LEU A 494 2.53 11.67 -2.30
C LEU A 494 1.51 12.77 -2.02
N VAL A 495 0.97 13.38 -3.08
CA VAL A 495 -0.07 14.40 -2.97
C VAL A 495 -1.41 13.80 -3.35
N LEU A 496 -2.35 13.80 -2.40
CA LEU A 496 -3.68 13.20 -2.51
C LEU A 496 -4.74 14.30 -2.46
N ALA A 497 -5.52 14.46 -3.54
CA ALA A 497 -6.65 15.38 -3.57
C ALA A 497 -7.98 14.62 -3.34
N PHE A 498 -8.73 15.01 -2.32
CA PHE A 498 -9.97 14.35 -1.93
C PHE A 498 -11.19 15.10 -2.45
N SER A 499 -12.29 14.38 -2.66
CA SER A 499 -13.58 15.00 -2.99
C SER A 499 -14.12 15.78 -1.79
N GLU A 500 -13.92 15.26 -0.58
CA GLU A 500 -14.43 15.84 0.65
C GLU A 500 -13.32 16.04 1.71
N PRO A 501 -13.37 17.12 2.49
CA PRO A 501 -12.40 17.36 3.55
C PRO A 501 -12.51 16.33 4.68
N GLU A 502 -13.68 15.72 4.86
CA GLU A 502 -13.90 14.66 5.85
C GLU A 502 -13.06 13.41 5.56
N GLN A 503 -12.96 12.98 4.30
CA GLN A 503 -12.14 11.83 3.90
C GLN A 503 -10.66 12.10 4.19
N ARG A 504 -10.17 13.29 3.83
CA ARG A 504 -8.80 13.74 4.13
C ARG A 504 -8.53 13.71 5.64
N ASN A 505 -9.44 14.27 6.44
CA ASN A 505 -9.29 14.35 7.89
C ASN A 505 -9.36 12.96 8.55
N LYS A 506 -10.21 12.06 8.04
CA LYS A 506 -10.28 10.65 8.48
C LYS A 506 -8.97 9.92 8.22
N LEU A 507 -8.41 10.01 7.00
CA LEU A 507 -7.09 9.44 6.68
C LEU A 507 -6.02 9.97 7.64
N LEU A 508 -5.96 11.30 7.84
CA LEU A 508 -5.00 11.92 8.74
C LEU A 508 -5.17 11.44 10.20
N ALA A 509 -6.41 11.32 10.68
CA ALA A 509 -6.68 10.82 12.03
C ALA A 509 -6.21 9.37 12.21
N HIS A 510 -6.36 8.52 11.18
CA HIS A 510 -5.82 7.16 11.22
C HIS A 510 -4.29 7.16 11.30
N ILE A 511 -3.60 7.79 10.33
CA ILE A 511 -2.13 7.75 10.26
C ILE A 511 -1.48 8.39 11.50
N THR A 512 -2.10 9.43 12.07
CA THR A 512 -1.59 10.08 13.29
C THR A 512 -2.01 9.37 14.59
N GLY A 513 -2.86 8.34 14.50
CA GLY A 513 -3.31 7.54 15.64
C GLY A 513 -4.33 8.22 16.54
N SER A 514 -4.90 9.35 16.14
CA SER A 514 -5.96 10.07 16.89
C SER A 514 -7.38 9.65 16.55
N PHE A 515 -7.55 8.75 15.56
CA PHE A 515 -8.86 8.19 15.23
C PHE A 515 -9.46 7.46 16.43
N ILE A 516 -10.68 7.85 16.81
CA ILE A 516 -11.47 7.22 17.87
C ILE A 516 -12.33 6.15 17.23
N LYS A 517 -12.15 4.90 17.64
CA LYS A 517 -12.94 3.75 17.15
C LYS A 517 -14.32 3.76 17.78
N ASP A 518 -15.26 3.04 17.16
CA ASP A 518 -16.64 2.92 17.67
C ASP A 518 -16.71 2.30 19.08
N ASP A 519 -15.71 1.50 19.45
CA ASP A 519 -15.60 0.90 20.79
C ASP A 519 -14.74 1.72 21.76
N GLU A 520 -14.34 2.95 21.42
CA GLU A 520 -13.48 3.79 22.23
C GLU A 520 -14.14 5.11 22.65
N THR A 521 -13.71 5.64 23.78
CA THR A 521 -14.15 6.95 24.30
C THR A 521 -12.99 7.76 24.86
N ILE A 522 -13.17 9.07 24.90
CA ILE A 522 -12.24 10.00 25.54
C ILE A 522 -12.49 9.94 27.05
N LEU A 523 -11.50 9.47 27.81
CA LEU A 523 -11.55 9.41 29.28
C LEU A 523 -11.21 10.75 29.93
N ALA A 524 -10.27 11.50 29.34
CA ALA A 524 -9.90 12.83 29.80
C ALA A 524 -9.36 13.69 28.66
N GLN A 525 -9.61 14.99 28.79
CA GLN A 525 -9.02 16.05 27.97
C GLN A 525 -8.54 17.15 28.91
N ALA A 526 -7.28 17.55 28.80
CA ALA A 526 -6.69 18.56 29.67
C ALA A 526 -5.71 19.47 28.92
N PRO A 527 -5.62 20.76 29.27
CA PRO A 527 -4.57 21.64 28.77
C PRO A 527 -3.21 21.28 29.38
N LEU A 528 -2.15 21.43 28.59
CA LEU A 528 -0.77 21.27 29.00
C LEU A 528 -0.07 22.63 29.04
N SER A 529 0.75 22.83 30.07
CA SER A 529 1.72 23.93 30.12
C SER A 529 3.05 23.53 29.48
N ASN A 530 3.42 22.25 29.57
CA ASN A 530 4.62 21.71 28.93
C ASN A 530 4.55 20.18 28.88
N PHE A 531 5.25 19.59 27.91
CA PHE A 531 5.53 18.17 27.84
C PHE A 531 6.99 17.96 27.46
N THR A 532 7.66 17.02 28.13
CA THR A 532 9.02 16.61 27.77
C THR A 532 9.19 15.10 27.91
N TRP A 533 10.11 14.55 27.14
CA TRP A 533 10.64 13.21 27.37
C TRP A 533 12.13 13.25 27.69
N SER A 534 12.61 12.41 28.60
CA SER A 534 14.03 12.25 28.93
C SER A 534 14.36 10.79 29.17
N THR A 535 15.63 10.42 29.17
CA THR A 535 16.11 9.11 29.64
C THR A 535 16.48 9.13 31.12
N ASP A 536 16.79 10.32 31.65
CA ASP A 536 17.34 10.50 32.99
C ASP A 536 16.32 11.23 33.89
N LEU A 537 16.24 10.79 35.15
CA LEU A 537 15.34 11.38 36.16
C LEU A 537 15.81 12.77 36.61
N HIS A 538 17.13 12.94 36.70
CA HIS A 538 17.82 14.17 37.07
C HIS A 538 18.76 14.57 35.92
N PRO A 539 18.25 15.25 34.87
CA PRO A 539 19.10 15.68 33.77
C PRO A 539 20.19 16.62 34.28
N SER A 540 21.44 16.30 33.95
CA SER A 540 22.64 17.01 34.41
C SER A 540 22.74 18.45 33.87
N SER A 541 21.95 18.78 32.85
CA SER A 541 21.71 20.14 32.37
C SER A 541 20.22 20.36 32.10
N PRO A 542 19.62 21.48 32.55
CA PRO A 542 18.33 21.89 32.02
C PRO A 542 18.54 22.18 30.53
N THR A 543 17.83 21.47 29.65
CA THR A 543 17.77 21.84 28.22
C THR A 543 17.12 23.22 28.13
N THR A 544 17.94 24.27 28.05
CA THR A 544 17.52 25.67 27.98
C THR A 544 16.85 26.03 26.65
N THR A 545 16.88 25.12 25.67
CA THR A 545 16.20 25.31 24.38
C THR A 545 14.70 25.04 24.53
N PRO A 546 13.83 26.03 24.28
CA PRO A 546 12.39 25.81 24.29
C PRO A 546 12.03 24.73 23.24
N ASP A 547 11.12 23.83 23.60
CA ASP A 547 10.63 22.82 22.67
C ASP A 547 9.96 23.53 21.48
N PRO A 548 10.45 23.34 20.23
CA PRO A 548 9.90 24.00 19.06
C PRO A 548 8.42 23.67 18.82
N LEU A 549 7.91 22.56 19.40
CA LEU A 549 6.57 22.07 19.15
C LEU A 549 5.51 22.69 20.09
N GLN A 550 5.86 23.21 21.27
CA GLN A 550 4.92 23.87 22.19
C GLN A 550 3.59 23.10 22.42
N TRP A 551 3.64 22.00 23.18
CA TRP A 551 2.48 21.15 23.50
C TRP A 551 1.43 21.88 24.35
N HIS A 552 0.16 21.81 23.95
CA HIS A 552 -0.92 22.55 24.62
C HIS A 552 -2.11 21.69 25.07
N THR A 553 -2.31 20.49 24.51
CA THR A 553 -3.44 19.63 24.89
C THR A 553 -3.00 18.17 25.04
N VAL A 554 -3.58 17.49 26.01
CA VAL A 554 -3.50 16.02 26.15
C VAL A 554 -4.90 15.41 26.14
N LEU A 555 -5.03 14.29 25.44
CA LEU A 555 -6.22 13.46 25.36
C LEU A 555 -5.87 12.05 25.80
N VAL A 556 -6.74 11.44 26.59
CA VAL A 556 -6.62 10.04 27.00
C VAL A 556 -7.80 9.27 26.41
N ILE A 557 -7.51 8.33 25.52
CA ILE A 557 -8.50 7.51 24.82
C ILE A 557 -8.37 6.07 25.32
N SER A 558 -9.49 5.41 25.59
CA SER A 558 -9.53 3.99 25.95
C SER A 558 -10.79 3.33 25.42
N LYS A 559 -10.84 2.01 25.47
CA LYS A 559 -12.04 1.24 25.14
C LYS A 559 -13.20 1.59 26.08
N GLN A 560 -14.40 1.72 25.53
CA GLN A 560 -15.62 1.97 26.26
C GLN A 560 -15.88 0.81 27.24
N PRO A 561 -16.15 1.10 28.52
CA PRO A 561 -16.53 0.06 29.47
C PRO A 561 -17.88 -0.54 29.03
N SER A 562 -17.94 -1.87 28.95
CA SER A 562 -19.05 -2.62 28.34
C SER A 562 -20.39 -2.55 29.09
N ASP A 563 -20.44 -1.85 30.23
CA ASP A 563 -21.64 -1.78 31.09
C ASP A 563 -21.74 -0.39 31.78
N PRO A 564 -22.57 0.54 31.29
CA PRO A 564 -22.70 1.90 31.84
C PRO A 564 -23.38 1.94 33.22
N ASP A 565 -24.16 0.93 33.61
CA ASP A 565 -24.87 0.87 34.91
C ASP A 565 -23.98 0.34 36.06
N ARG A 566 -22.78 -0.17 35.76
CA ARG A 566 -21.83 -0.69 36.75
C ARG A 566 -20.86 0.33 37.34
N LEU A 567 -20.99 1.60 36.97
CA LEU A 567 -20.26 2.72 37.60
C LEU A 567 -20.45 2.78 39.14
N HIS A 568 -21.50 2.14 39.68
CA HIS A 568 -21.80 2.08 41.11
C HIS A 568 -21.55 0.72 41.78
N SER A 569 -21.04 -0.28 41.06
CA SER A 569 -20.69 -1.59 41.63
C SER A 569 -19.19 -1.64 41.96
N SER A 570 -18.84 -2.16 43.15
CA SER A 570 -17.53 -2.03 43.80
C SER A 570 -16.33 -2.72 43.12
N ASN A 571 -16.44 -3.10 41.85
CA ASN A 571 -15.35 -3.60 41.02
C ASN A 571 -15.25 -2.70 39.78
N THR A 572 -14.71 -1.50 39.97
CA THR A 572 -14.29 -0.64 38.86
C THR A 572 -13.23 -1.38 38.05
N GLN A 573 -13.61 -1.90 36.87
CA GLN A 573 -12.65 -2.34 35.86
C GLN A 573 -11.73 -1.15 35.56
N SER A 574 -10.44 -1.35 35.81
CA SER A 574 -9.41 -0.43 35.35
C SER A 574 -9.54 -0.21 33.85
N PRO A 575 -9.18 0.97 33.31
CA PRO A 575 -9.03 1.12 31.87
C PRO A 575 -8.15 -0.03 31.36
N THR A 576 -8.63 -0.77 30.37
CA THR A 576 -7.88 -1.90 29.80
C THR A 576 -6.56 -1.35 29.24
N PRO A 577 -5.41 -1.69 29.82
CA PRO A 577 -4.13 -1.06 29.46
C PRO A 577 -3.74 -1.27 27.99
N GLU A 578 -4.28 -2.32 27.37
CA GLU A 578 -4.07 -2.75 25.98
C GLU A 578 -4.75 -1.82 24.95
N SER A 579 -5.68 -0.96 25.37
CA SER A 579 -6.39 -0.01 24.48
C SER A 579 -6.13 1.47 24.84
N LEU A 580 -5.31 1.72 25.86
CA LEU A 580 -5.10 3.06 26.40
C LEU A 580 -4.10 3.84 25.54
N ARG A 581 -4.52 5.01 25.04
CA ARG A 581 -3.72 5.88 24.18
C ARG A 581 -3.70 7.29 24.74
N ILE A 582 -2.50 7.87 24.83
CA ILE A 582 -2.29 9.27 25.18
C ILE A 582 -1.95 10.02 23.90
N VAL A 583 -2.82 10.95 23.50
CA VAL A 583 -2.61 11.81 22.34
C VAL A 583 -2.24 13.20 22.82
N LEU A 584 -1.08 13.69 22.40
CA LEU A 584 -0.58 15.03 22.68
C LEU A 584 -0.71 15.86 21.41
N ASP A 585 -1.35 17.01 21.53
CA ASP A 585 -1.52 17.95 20.43
C ASP A 585 -0.68 19.22 20.65
N SER A 586 -0.07 19.63 19.55
CA SER A 586 0.55 20.92 19.30
C SER A 586 -0.13 21.54 18.07
N THR A 587 0.07 22.84 17.84
CA THR A 587 -0.41 23.54 16.64
C THR A 587 0.01 22.81 15.35
N ASN A 588 1.23 22.26 15.31
CA ASN A 588 1.81 21.66 14.11
C ASN A 588 2.35 20.25 14.32
N ALA A 589 2.12 19.63 15.48
CA ALA A 589 2.59 18.27 15.73
C ALA A 589 1.65 17.48 16.63
N ARG A 590 1.74 16.17 16.53
CA ARG A 590 1.00 15.23 17.36
C ARG A 590 1.86 14.06 17.77
N ILE A 591 1.74 13.65 19.02
CA ILE A 591 2.31 12.40 19.54
C ILE A 591 1.16 11.51 19.96
N THR A 592 1.16 10.25 19.53
CA THR A 592 0.26 9.22 20.01
C THR A 592 1.08 8.14 20.71
N ASP A 593 1.01 8.12 22.04
CA ASP A 593 1.68 7.15 22.92
C ASP A 593 0.69 6.04 23.27
N ARG A 594 0.90 4.84 22.72
CA ARG A 594 0.11 3.64 23.00
C ARG A 594 0.72 2.98 24.23
N LEU A 595 -0.05 2.92 25.32
CA LEU A 595 0.54 2.56 26.60
C LEU A 595 0.94 1.07 26.65
N ASN A 596 0.09 0.13 26.22
CA ASN A 596 0.39 -1.31 26.13
C ASN A 596 1.09 -1.92 27.37
N ILE A 597 0.67 -1.44 28.55
CA ILE A 597 1.32 -1.71 29.84
C ILE A 597 0.71 -2.95 30.51
N GLY A 598 1.54 -3.79 31.11
CA GLY A 598 1.11 -4.92 31.94
C GLY A 598 0.82 -4.50 33.38
N ILE A 599 0.23 -5.41 34.16
CA ILE A 599 0.05 -5.18 35.60
C ILE A 599 1.42 -4.99 36.25
N GLY A 600 1.63 -3.89 36.97
CA GLY A 600 2.89 -3.60 37.65
C GLY A 600 3.88 -2.73 36.87
N GLU A 601 3.66 -2.52 35.57
CA GLU A 601 4.60 -1.79 34.69
C GLU A 601 4.32 -0.27 34.63
N LEU A 602 3.14 0.19 35.05
CA LEU A 602 2.81 1.62 35.08
C LEU A 602 3.42 2.28 36.31
N LEU A 603 4.48 3.05 36.10
CA LEU A 603 5.26 3.70 37.15
C LEU A 603 5.10 5.22 37.08
N ILE A 604 4.67 5.82 38.19
CA ILE A 604 4.41 7.27 38.27
C ILE A 604 5.24 7.97 39.35
N ARG A 605 5.53 9.26 39.13
CA ARG A 605 6.19 10.13 40.10
C ARG A 605 5.59 11.53 40.07
N ARG A 606 5.45 12.14 41.25
CA ARG A 606 5.04 13.55 41.39
C ARG A 606 6.24 14.42 41.76
N ASN A 607 6.29 15.63 41.22
CA ASN A 607 7.31 16.61 41.60
C ASN A 607 7.05 17.15 43.02
N VAL A 608 8.10 17.25 43.82
CA VAL A 608 8.06 17.72 45.21
C VAL A 608 8.19 19.25 45.29
N ILE A 609 8.86 19.92 44.35
CA ILE A 609 9.12 21.39 44.41
C ILE A 609 8.03 22.25 43.72
N ALA A 610 7.55 23.23 44.51
CA ALA A 610 6.83 24.49 44.30
C ALA A 610 5.65 24.61 43.30
N SER A 611 5.66 23.98 42.13
CA SER A 611 4.47 24.02 41.26
C SER A 611 3.54 22.84 41.56
N GLY A 612 4.09 21.64 41.77
CA GLY A 612 3.27 20.45 42.04
C GLY A 612 2.36 20.02 40.88
N HIS A 613 2.36 20.75 39.76
CA HIS A 613 1.50 20.47 38.60
C HIS A 613 2.20 19.54 37.58
N GLU A 614 3.16 18.73 38.03
CA GLU A 614 3.96 17.87 37.17
C GLU A 614 3.80 16.39 37.53
N LEU A 615 3.34 15.59 36.57
CA LEU A 615 3.26 14.13 36.66
C LEU A 615 4.31 13.53 35.71
N ARG A 616 5.15 12.64 36.23
CA ARG A 616 6.13 11.89 35.44
C ARG A 616 5.69 10.44 35.33
N ILE A 617 5.74 9.89 34.13
CA ILE A 617 5.46 8.48 33.84
C ILE A 617 6.75 7.86 33.32
N TRP A 618 7.18 6.77 33.94
CA TRP A 618 8.32 5.99 33.46
C TRP A 618 7.84 4.91 32.49
N ARG A 619 8.56 4.74 31.38
CA ARG A 619 8.22 3.87 30.26
C ARG A 619 9.41 2.98 29.94
N GLN A 620 9.14 1.70 29.73
CA GLN A 620 10.08 0.76 29.11
C GLN A 620 10.39 1.19 27.66
N PRO A 621 11.44 0.63 27.02
CA PRO A 621 11.65 0.81 25.60
C PRO A 621 10.38 0.47 24.80
N GLN A 622 10.03 1.31 23.83
CA GLN A 622 8.71 1.31 23.21
C GLN A 622 8.81 1.43 21.68
N GLU A 623 8.13 0.53 20.96
CA GLU A 623 8.11 0.44 19.50
C GLU A 623 6.84 1.03 18.84
N ASP A 624 5.80 1.33 19.61
CA ASP A 624 4.46 1.67 19.09
C ASP A 624 4.05 3.15 19.31
N LEU A 625 5.05 4.02 19.51
CA LEU A 625 4.91 5.47 19.59
C LEU A 625 4.80 6.06 18.18
N THR A 626 3.79 6.88 17.91
CA THR A 626 3.66 7.60 16.63
C THR A 626 3.87 9.09 16.85
N VAL A 627 4.73 9.70 16.04
CA VAL A 627 4.93 11.15 16.01
C VAL A 627 4.61 11.64 14.61
N SER A 628 3.89 12.75 14.52
CA SER A 628 3.55 13.37 13.24
C SER A 628 3.68 14.88 13.34
N PHE A 629 4.04 15.54 12.25
CA PHE A 629 4.15 16.99 12.20
C PHE A 629 3.82 17.56 10.82
N SER A 630 3.32 18.79 10.84
CA SER A 630 3.08 19.62 9.67
C SER A 630 4.35 20.36 9.29
N ASP A 631 4.67 20.46 8.00
CA ASP A 631 5.90 21.09 7.51
C ASP A 631 6.05 22.58 7.85
N LEU A 632 4.94 23.27 8.08
CA LEU A 632 4.92 24.71 8.29
C LEU A 632 4.58 25.06 9.74
N PRO A 633 5.35 25.93 10.43
CA PRO A 633 6.70 26.45 10.17
C PRO A 633 7.71 25.74 11.09
N VAL A 634 8.15 24.55 10.73
CA VAL A 634 9.04 23.72 11.56
C VAL A 634 10.51 23.86 11.11
N PRO A 635 11.51 23.88 12.02
CA PRO A 635 12.91 23.89 11.64
C PRO A 635 13.30 22.67 10.78
N SER A 636 14.15 22.87 9.77
CA SER A 636 14.58 21.81 8.84
C SER A 636 15.31 20.65 9.50
N GLU A 637 15.86 20.86 10.70
CA GLU A 637 16.57 19.84 11.48
C GLU A 637 15.65 18.95 12.32
N LEU A 638 14.39 19.35 12.51
CA LEU A 638 13.46 18.63 13.39
C LEU A 638 13.21 17.18 12.94
N PRO A 639 13.00 16.86 11.64
CA PRO A 639 12.72 15.49 11.22
C PRO A 639 13.83 14.52 11.64
N GLU A 640 15.10 14.86 11.36
CA GLU A 640 16.24 14.05 11.77
C GLU A 640 16.38 13.92 13.29
N GLN A 641 16.11 15.00 14.03
CA GLN A 641 16.14 14.98 15.49
C GLN A 641 15.05 14.08 16.07
N LEU A 642 13.85 14.10 15.50
CA LEU A 642 12.73 13.23 15.89
C LEU A 642 13.03 11.77 15.56
N THR A 643 13.52 11.46 14.36
CA THR A 643 13.93 10.10 14.00
C THR A 643 14.98 9.55 14.97
N LYS A 644 16.02 10.34 15.30
CA LYS A 644 17.04 9.95 16.29
C LYS A 644 16.43 9.70 17.69
N ARG A 645 15.43 10.49 18.09
CA ARG A 645 14.72 10.33 19.37
C ARG A 645 13.83 9.10 19.39
N LEU A 646 13.10 8.84 18.31
CA LEU A 646 12.23 7.67 18.14
C LEU A 646 13.03 6.37 18.23
N LYS A 647 14.14 6.27 17.49
CA LYS A 647 15.07 5.13 17.57
C LYS A 647 15.61 4.93 18.99
N ARG A 648 15.97 6.01 19.69
CA ARG A 648 16.43 5.91 21.08
C ARG A 648 15.34 5.39 22.04
N ILE A 649 14.09 5.80 21.85
CA ILE A 649 12.95 5.36 22.69
C ILE A 649 12.67 3.86 22.51
N GLN A 650 12.99 3.30 21.35
CA GLN A 650 12.87 1.86 21.12
C GLN A 650 13.94 1.04 21.84
N GLU A 651 15.11 1.62 22.10
CA GLU A 651 16.24 0.93 22.73
C GLU A 651 16.34 1.17 24.24
N LEU A 652 15.94 2.36 24.72
CA LEU A 652 16.16 2.81 26.10
C LEU A 652 14.86 3.18 26.81
N PRO A 653 14.76 2.92 28.13
CA PRO A 653 13.67 3.44 28.94
C PRO A 653 13.60 4.96 28.88
N SER A 654 12.41 5.50 29.12
CA SER A 654 12.17 6.94 29.05
C SER A 654 11.17 7.44 30.09
N ILE A 655 11.27 8.72 30.42
CA ILE A 655 10.42 9.42 31.39
C ILE A 655 9.63 10.47 30.62
N ARG A 656 8.31 10.33 30.63
CA ARG A 656 7.36 11.30 30.07
C ARG A 656 6.93 12.25 31.17
N THR A 657 7.24 13.53 31.04
CA THR A 657 6.89 14.57 32.02
C THR A 657 5.78 15.44 31.48
N TYR A 658 4.62 15.39 32.13
CA TYR A 658 3.44 16.18 31.80
C TYR A 658 3.27 17.29 32.84
N ARG A 659 3.23 18.54 32.37
CA ARG A 659 3.01 19.71 33.22
C ARG A 659 1.68 20.36 32.90
N PHE A 660 0.87 20.59 33.92
CA PHE A 660 -0.49 21.13 33.82
C PHE A 660 -0.57 22.55 34.38
N PRO A 661 -1.57 23.36 33.97
CA PRO A 661 -1.77 24.69 34.51
C PRO A 661 -2.38 24.68 35.93
N ASN A 662 -3.10 23.62 36.30
CA ASN A 662 -3.70 23.46 37.61
C ASN A 662 -3.72 21.99 38.07
N LEU A 663 -4.00 21.75 39.35
CA LEU A 663 -4.01 20.40 39.92
C LEU A 663 -5.23 19.57 39.49
N SER A 664 -6.37 20.22 39.20
CA SER A 664 -7.58 19.52 38.79
C SER A 664 -7.36 18.78 37.47
N ASP A 665 -6.78 19.46 36.48
CA ASP A 665 -6.45 18.88 35.18
C ASP A 665 -5.46 17.73 35.32
N LEU A 666 -4.46 17.89 36.20
CA LEU A 666 -3.51 16.83 36.51
C LEU A 666 -4.18 15.62 37.14
N HIS A 667 -5.07 15.82 38.12
CA HIS A 667 -5.77 14.73 38.80
C HIS A 667 -6.74 14.02 37.86
N ASN A 668 -7.43 14.75 36.98
CA ASN A 668 -8.26 14.17 35.91
C ASN A 668 -7.44 13.30 34.96
N PHE A 669 -6.28 13.80 34.52
CA PHE A 669 -5.34 13.03 33.70
C PHE A 669 -4.80 11.79 34.43
N GLN A 670 -4.36 11.94 35.68
CA GLN A 670 -3.86 10.85 36.51
C GLN A 670 -4.94 9.77 36.70
N ALA A 671 -6.20 10.17 36.95
CA ALA A 671 -7.31 9.24 37.09
C ALA A 671 -7.61 8.51 35.78
N ALA A 672 -7.58 9.19 34.63
CA ALA A 672 -7.81 8.55 33.32
C ALA A 672 -6.71 7.53 32.95
N VAL A 673 -5.45 7.81 33.31
CA VAL A 673 -4.32 6.91 33.01
C VAL A 673 -4.21 5.74 33.99
N THR A 674 -4.43 5.99 35.29
CA THR A 674 -4.18 4.98 36.35
C THR A 674 -5.44 4.30 36.87
N GLY A 675 -6.61 4.89 36.64
CA GLY A 675 -7.87 4.52 37.28
C GLY A 675 -7.98 4.91 38.77
N PHE A 676 -6.99 5.61 39.34
CA PHE A 676 -7.01 6.08 40.73
C PHE A 676 -7.45 7.53 40.82
N THR A 677 -8.50 7.80 41.59
CA THR A 677 -8.93 9.16 41.93
C THR A 677 -8.08 9.70 43.08
N VAL A 678 -7.64 10.95 42.96
CA VAL A 678 -6.84 11.62 43.99
C VAL A 678 -7.77 12.25 45.03
N LEU A 679 -7.74 11.75 46.27
CA LEU A 679 -8.52 12.28 47.39
C LEU A 679 -7.80 13.43 48.12
N PHE A 680 -6.48 13.35 48.17
CA PHE A 680 -5.62 14.37 48.77
C PHE A 680 -4.32 14.46 47.99
N ASP A 681 -3.80 15.68 47.81
CA ASP A 681 -2.49 15.95 47.21
C ASP A 681 -1.90 17.19 47.87
N GLY A 682 -0.78 17.03 48.58
CA GLY A 682 -0.18 18.14 49.33
C GLY A 682 1.24 17.89 49.80
N THR A 683 1.89 18.96 50.26
CA THR A 683 3.26 18.94 50.79
C THR A 683 3.22 19.18 52.31
N PRO A 684 3.26 18.12 53.14
CA PRO A 684 3.27 18.28 54.60
C PRO A 684 4.53 19.01 55.08
N SER A 685 4.45 19.65 56.25
CA SER A 685 5.58 20.34 56.87
C SER A 685 6.61 19.37 57.47
N SER A 686 6.20 18.14 57.80
CA SER A 686 7.11 17.08 58.20
C SER A 686 6.57 15.70 57.83
N PHE A 687 7.48 14.78 57.52
CA PHE A 687 7.18 13.36 57.33
C PHE A 687 8.25 12.55 58.05
N THR A 688 7.85 11.78 59.08
CA THR A 688 8.80 11.00 59.87
C THR A 688 8.39 9.54 60.06
N ILE A 689 9.38 8.65 60.03
CA ILE A 689 9.22 7.21 60.26
C ILE A 689 9.93 6.86 61.57
N SER A 690 9.16 6.39 62.56
CA SER A 690 9.65 6.03 63.89
C SER A 690 10.03 4.54 63.95
N ARG A 691 11.29 4.22 63.61
CA ARG A 691 11.75 2.83 63.56
C ARG A 691 12.18 2.31 64.93
N ARG A 692 11.60 1.18 65.35
CA ARG A 692 11.97 0.45 66.57
C ARG A 692 13.18 -0.46 66.30
N ARG A 693 14.21 -0.43 67.16
CA ARG A 693 15.34 -1.37 67.09
C ARG A 693 15.02 -2.62 67.92
N MET A 694 15.19 -3.80 67.31
CA MET A 694 14.86 -5.11 67.91
C MET A 694 15.61 -5.45 69.22
N MET A 695 16.70 -4.76 69.57
CA MET A 695 17.51 -5.07 70.77
C MET A 695 17.81 -3.88 71.69
N VAL A 696 17.32 -2.67 71.40
CA VAL A 696 17.56 -1.48 72.25
C VAL A 696 16.34 -0.55 72.21
N PRO A 697 15.83 -0.05 73.35
CA PRO A 697 14.72 0.91 73.41
C PRO A 697 15.16 2.32 72.99
N ILE A 698 15.75 2.44 71.80
CA ILE A 698 16.07 3.71 71.14
C ILE A 698 15.33 3.73 69.81
N THR A 699 14.31 4.60 69.72
CA THR A 699 13.59 4.88 68.47
C THR A 699 14.49 5.75 67.60
N LYS A 700 14.85 5.28 66.40
CA LYS A 700 15.54 6.11 65.41
C LYS A 700 14.49 6.71 64.50
N GLU A 701 14.33 8.03 64.57
CA GLU A 701 13.42 8.77 63.71
C GLU A 701 14.12 9.08 62.38
N TRP A 702 13.50 8.68 61.27
CA TRP A 702 13.92 9.11 59.93
C TRP A 702 12.99 10.23 59.49
N SER A 703 13.56 11.41 59.23
CA SER A 703 12.82 12.58 58.78
C SER A 703 13.19 12.92 57.34
N SER A 704 12.17 13.18 56.51
CA SER A 704 12.35 13.66 55.14
C SER A 704 12.25 15.19 55.09
N PRO A 705 13.19 15.90 54.44
CA PRO A 705 13.18 17.36 54.39
C PRO A 705 12.08 17.92 53.48
N HIS A 706 11.81 17.29 52.34
CA HIS A 706 10.75 17.69 51.42
C HIS A 706 9.97 16.46 50.99
N THR A 707 8.66 16.49 51.20
CA THR A 707 7.76 15.37 50.90
C THR A 707 6.51 15.90 50.23
N ARG A 708 6.03 15.18 49.21
CA ARG A 708 4.69 15.34 48.66
C ARG A 708 3.92 14.04 48.86
N ILE A 709 2.68 14.13 49.34
CA ILE A 709 1.85 12.97 49.63
C ILE A 709 0.58 13.04 48.78
N GLN A 710 0.20 11.90 48.22
CA GLN A 710 -1.12 11.68 47.64
C GLN A 710 -1.86 10.57 48.39
N ILE A 711 -3.16 10.79 48.65
CA ILE A 711 -4.09 9.73 49.03
C ILE A 711 -4.90 9.38 47.78
N LEU A 712 -4.84 8.12 47.38
CA LEU A 712 -5.36 7.63 46.11
C LEU A 712 -6.42 6.56 46.37
N GLN A 713 -7.51 6.59 45.61
CA GLN A 713 -8.59 5.62 45.74
C GLN A 713 -8.92 4.97 44.39
N ARG A 714 -9.12 3.65 44.40
CA ARG A 714 -9.72 2.89 43.30
C ARG A 714 -10.65 1.82 43.87
N GLY A 715 -11.96 1.97 43.61
CA GLY A 715 -12.97 1.14 44.25
C GLY A 715 -12.90 1.23 45.79
N ARG A 716 -12.66 0.09 46.45
CA ARG A 716 -12.48 -0.01 47.91
C ARG A 716 -11.03 0.14 48.38
N GLN A 717 -10.08 0.17 47.45
CA GLN A 717 -8.66 0.27 47.78
C GLN A 717 -8.27 1.73 47.96
N ILE A 718 -7.71 2.06 49.12
CA ILE A 718 -7.12 3.38 49.41
C ILE A 718 -5.63 3.18 49.66
N GLN A 719 -4.80 4.03 49.07
CA GLN A 719 -3.34 3.99 49.17
C GLN A 719 -2.78 5.36 49.50
N LEU A 720 -1.66 5.38 50.23
CA LEU A 720 -0.82 6.55 50.39
C LEU A 720 0.41 6.38 49.51
N ALA A 721 0.67 7.37 48.64
CA ALA A 721 1.91 7.50 47.90
C ALA A 721 2.67 8.73 48.41
N ALA A 722 3.93 8.55 48.79
CA ALA A 722 4.80 9.62 49.24
C ALA A 722 6.03 9.73 48.33
N PHE A 723 6.33 10.94 47.89
CA PHE A 723 7.46 11.29 47.04
C PHE A 723 8.40 12.18 47.82
N PHE A 724 9.69 11.88 47.77
CA PHE A 724 10.71 12.52 48.57
C PHE A 724 11.74 13.22 47.68
N GLU A 725 12.28 14.32 48.22
CA GLU A 725 13.43 15.00 47.64
C GLU A 725 14.46 15.28 48.74
N GLY A 726 15.71 14.90 48.49
CA GLY A 726 16.79 15.01 49.47
C GLY A 726 16.72 14.01 50.64
N PHE A 727 15.82 13.02 50.59
CA PHE A 727 15.71 12.00 51.64
C PHE A 727 16.76 10.90 51.45
N SER A 728 17.55 10.66 52.49
CA SER A 728 18.68 9.70 52.42
C SER A 728 18.28 8.22 52.33
N LYS A 729 16.98 7.90 52.46
CA LYS A 729 16.48 6.52 52.54
C LYS A 729 15.79 6.03 51.27
N GLY A 730 15.37 6.94 50.41
CA GLY A 730 14.70 6.64 49.14
C GLY A 730 14.02 7.89 48.59
N GLU A 731 13.51 7.77 47.37
CA GLU A 731 12.87 8.83 46.60
C GLU A 731 11.35 8.73 46.56
N CYS A 732 10.79 7.56 46.88
CA CYS A 732 9.35 7.38 47.01
C CYS A 732 9.00 6.15 47.87
N MET A 733 7.73 6.06 48.26
CA MET A 733 7.13 4.86 48.83
C MET A 733 5.62 4.88 48.60
N ASN A 734 4.99 3.70 48.54
CA ASN A 734 3.54 3.58 48.56
C ASN A 734 3.06 2.37 49.37
N PHE A 735 1.90 2.50 49.99
CA PHE A 735 1.29 1.42 50.78
C PHE A 735 -0.22 1.60 50.92
N ALA A 736 -0.94 0.51 51.20
CA ALA A 736 -2.38 0.53 51.39
C ALA A 736 -2.75 1.08 52.77
N LEU A 737 -3.83 1.87 52.80
CA LEU A 737 -4.52 2.28 54.03
C LEU A 737 -5.82 1.50 54.16
N LYS A 738 -6.15 1.06 55.38
CA LYS A 738 -7.32 0.24 55.69
C LYS A 738 -8.21 0.95 56.71
N GLY A 739 -9.52 0.65 56.69
CA GLY A 739 -10.47 1.15 57.69
C GLY A 739 -10.20 0.67 59.12
N THR A 740 -9.34 -0.35 59.28
CA THR A 740 -8.86 -0.85 60.58
C THR A 740 -7.66 -0.09 61.14
N ASP A 741 -7.06 0.80 60.35
CA ASP A 741 -5.86 1.53 60.76
C ASP A 741 -6.20 2.59 61.82
N VAL A 742 -5.23 2.88 62.70
CA VAL A 742 -5.42 3.82 63.81
C VAL A 742 -4.65 5.11 63.52
N PHE A 743 -5.40 6.21 63.47
CA PHE A 743 -4.86 7.55 63.26
C PHE A 743 -5.03 8.39 64.53
N GLU A 744 -3.93 8.90 65.08
CA GLU A 744 -3.92 9.77 66.26
C GLU A 744 -3.55 11.20 65.87
N LYS A 745 -4.29 12.18 66.39
CA LYS A 745 -3.94 13.60 66.29
C LYS A 745 -3.11 14.02 67.49
N SER A 746 -2.02 14.76 67.25
CA SER A 746 -1.32 15.51 68.28
C SER A 746 -0.95 16.89 67.75
N THR A 747 -0.92 17.89 68.62
CA THR A 747 -0.48 19.24 68.25
C THR A 747 0.81 19.56 68.99
N LYS A 748 1.88 19.86 68.26
CA LYS A 748 3.18 20.23 68.85
C LYS A 748 3.74 21.44 68.13
N GLY A 749 4.06 22.50 68.87
CA GLY A 749 4.70 23.70 68.31
C GLY A 749 3.94 24.36 67.16
N GLY A 750 2.60 24.37 67.21
CA GLY A 750 1.75 24.94 66.15
C GLY A 750 1.55 24.05 64.91
N VAL A 751 2.23 22.89 64.83
CA VAL A 751 2.05 21.90 63.77
C VAL A 751 1.07 20.82 64.24
N THR A 752 0.07 20.53 63.42
CA THR A 752 -0.86 19.41 63.65
C THR A 752 -0.24 18.15 63.06
N ILE A 753 0.03 17.16 63.89
CA ILE A 753 0.68 15.90 63.51
C ILE A 753 -0.38 14.80 63.52
N VAL A 754 -0.53 14.12 62.38
CA VAL A 754 -1.29 12.89 62.26
C VAL A 754 -0.32 11.71 62.33
N LYS A 755 -0.48 10.88 63.37
CA LYS A 755 0.31 9.67 63.58
C LYS A 755 -0.48 8.46 63.10
N MET A 756 0.06 7.74 62.14
CA MET A 756 -0.38 6.42 61.71
C MET A 756 0.30 5.38 62.60
N VAL A 757 -0.47 4.72 63.45
CA VAL A 757 0.08 3.75 64.42
C VAL A 757 0.28 2.40 63.72
N ASP A 758 1.48 1.82 63.86
CA ASP A 758 1.84 0.51 63.28
C ASP A 758 1.55 0.43 61.76
N ALA A 759 1.95 1.45 61.00
CA ALA A 759 1.79 1.46 59.56
C ALA A 759 2.60 0.32 58.91
N LYS A 760 1.98 -0.38 57.96
CA LYS A 760 2.56 -1.51 57.23
C LYS A 760 2.99 -1.06 55.85
N PHE A 761 4.29 -1.02 55.60
CA PHE A 761 4.85 -0.49 54.36
C PHE A 761 6.16 -1.19 53.96
N ALA A 762 6.55 -1.02 52.70
CA ALA A 762 7.87 -1.35 52.20
C ALA A 762 8.81 -0.14 52.36
N LEU A 763 10.09 -0.39 52.62
CA LEU A 763 11.07 0.69 52.78
C LEU A 763 11.14 1.57 51.52
N PRO A 764 11.34 2.90 51.67
CA PRO A 764 11.46 3.79 50.53
C PRO A 764 12.49 3.30 49.49
N SER A 765 12.11 3.29 48.22
CA SER A 765 12.92 2.84 47.08
C SER A 765 13.68 4.01 46.44
N GLY A 766 14.80 3.74 45.74
CA GLY A 766 15.47 4.75 44.90
C GLY A 766 16.47 5.62 45.66
N GLY A 767 17.26 5.05 46.58
CA GLY A 767 18.29 5.81 47.31
C GLY A 767 19.60 5.94 46.52
N LYS A 768 20.59 6.68 47.06
CA LYS A 768 21.96 6.85 46.46
C LYS A 768 22.74 5.56 46.16
N ARG A 769 22.22 4.38 46.51
CA ARG A 769 22.80 3.05 46.25
C ARG A 769 22.08 2.28 45.13
N ASP A 770 20.97 2.81 44.63
CA ASP A 770 20.20 2.24 43.54
C ASP A 770 20.59 2.93 42.23
N PHE A 771 21.17 2.18 41.28
CA PHE A 771 21.63 2.71 39.98
C PHE A 771 20.53 2.75 38.91
N ARG A 772 19.26 2.53 39.27
CA ARG A 772 18.13 2.47 38.33
C ARG A 772 17.12 3.56 38.67
N ASP A 773 16.97 4.53 37.78
CA ASP A 773 16.00 5.63 37.87
C ASP A 773 14.54 5.15 38.08
N GLU A 774 14.23 3.94 37.62
CA GLU A 774 12.96 3.23 37.86
C GLU A 774 12.54 3.21 39.33
N ARG A 775 13.49 3.06 40.26
CA ARG A 775 13.20 2.94 41.71
C ARG A 775 12.75 4.25 42.36
N GLY A 776 12.83 5.38 41.65
CA GLY A 776 12.27 6.66 42.06
C GLY A 776 10.78 6.83 41.74
N PHE A 777 10.13 5.82 41.15
CA PHE A 777 8.72 5.82 40.78
C PHE A 777 7.94 4.78 41.58
N VAL A 778 6.62 4.98 41.72
CA VAL A 778 5.72 4.04 42.39
C VAL A 778 4.77 3.37 41.39
N CYS A 779 4.51 2.08 41.59
CA CYS A 779 3.43 1.37 40.90
C CYS A 779 2.16 1.38 41.76
N LEU A 780 1.04 1.87 41.22
CA LEU A 780 -0.23 1.88 41.95
C LEU A 780 -1.00 0.54 41.88
N ASP A 781 -0.72 -0.27 40.87
CA ASP A 781 -1.40 -1.55 40.66
C ASP A 781 -0.88 -2.67 41.56
N VAL A 782 0.45 -2.71 41.74
CA VAL A 782 1.13 -3.73 42.52
C VAL A 782 1.89 -3.03 43.65
N LEU A 783 1.42 -3.24 44.88
CA LEU A 783 2.11 -2.77 46.07
C LEU A 783 3.28 -3.70 46.40
N GLU A 784 4.39 -3.11 46.82
CA GLU A 784 5.50 -3.88 47.38
C GLU A 784 5.07 -4.57 48.69
N TYR A 785 5.66 -5.74 48.95
CA TYR A 785 5.34 -6.51 50.14
C TYR A 785 5.74 -5.72 51.41
N PRO A 786 4.81 -5.48 52.35
CA PRO A 786 5.10 -4.67 53.53
C PRO A 786 5.92 -5.47 54.54
N GLY A 787 7.23 -5.22 54.56
CA GLY A 787 8.16 -5.84 55.52
C GLY A 787 8.35 -5.06 56.82
N GLU A 788 7.95 -3.79 56.88
CA GLU A 788 8.14 -2.93 58.04
C GLU A 788 6.82 -2.59 58.75
N HIS A 789 6.92 -2.38 60.06
CA HIS A 789 5.82 -2.16 61.00
C HIS A 789 6.20 -1.03 61.97
N ASN A 790 6.01 0.22 61.54
CA ASN A 790 6.48 1.39 62.29
C ASN A 790 5.45 2.52 62.27
N ASP A 791 5.55 3.42 63.24
CA ASP A 791 4.70 4.60 63.28
C ASP A 791 5.17 5.62 62.23
N ILE A 792 4.24 6.16 61.44
CA ILE A 792 4.48 7.25 60.50
C ILE A 792 3.79 8.51 61.02
N CYS A 793 4.52 9.62 61.09
CA CYS A 793 3.97 10.91 61.51
C CYS A 793 3.99 11.88 60.32
N VAL A 794 2.85 12.49 60.02
CA VAL A 794 2.70 13.53 59.00
C VAL A 794 2.29 14.83 59.68
N GLY A 795 3.12 15.86 59.57
CA GLY A 795 2.89 17.18 60.14
C GLY A 795 2.31 18.16 59.12
N PHE A 796 1.35 18.97 59.56
CA PHE A 796 0.74 20.04 58.77
C PHE A 796 0.81 21.37 59.53
N ALA A 797 1.37 22.39 58.90
CA ALA A 797 1.35 23.77 59.40
C ALA A 797 -0.02 24.45 59.15
N SER A 798 -0.70 24.06 58.07
CA SER A 798 -2.03 24.57 57.70
C SER A 798 -3.14 23.67 58.25
N GLY A 799 -4.08 24.27 58.98
CA GLY A 799 -5.27 23.56 59.49
C GLY A 799 -6.15 23.01 58.36
N ASN A 800 -6.29 23.74 57.26
CA ASN A 800 -7.05 23.32 56.09
C ASN A 800 -6.42 22.09 55.39
N ASP A 801 -5.09 22.02 55.34
CA ASP A 801 -4.41 20.86 54.75
C ASP A 801 -4.58 19.62 55.62
N TYR A 802 -4.52 19.79 56.95
CA TYR A 802 -4.85 18.73 57.89
C TYR A 802 -6.30 18.24 57.72
N GLU A 803 -7.27 19.15 57.61
CA GLU A 803 -8.69 18.75 57.48
C GLU A 803 -8.94 17.98 56.18
N ARG A 804 -8.40 18.44 55.05
CA ARG A 804 -8.46 17.72 53.77
C ARG A 804 -7.78 16.36 53.85
N PHE A 805 -6.61 16.29 54.50
CA PHE A 805 -5.90 15.03 54.70
C PHE A 805 -6.71 14.05 55.56
N ALA A 806 -7.25 14.51 56.68
CA ALA A 806 -8.04 13.70 57.60
C ALA A 806 -9.34 13.18 56.96
N GLN A 807 -9.99 13.98 56.10
CA GLN A 807 -11.17 13.58 55.34
C GLN A 807 -10.87 12.48 54.29
N ALA A 808 -9.65 12.45 53.76
CA ALA A 808 -9.24 11.45 52.77
C ALA A 808 -8.85 10.09 53.38
N LEU A 809 -8.70 9.99 54.70
CA LEU A 809 -8.31 8.74 55.37
C LEU A 809 -9.49 7.76 55.49
N PRO A 810 -9.22 6.43 55.44
CA PRO A 810 -10.27 5.42 55.51
C PRO A 810 -10.89 5.23 56.91
N ALA A 811 -10.32 5.84 57.94
CA ALA A 811 -10.82 5.77 59.32
C ALA A 811 -10.66 7.14 60.02
N PRO A 812 -11.50 7.46 61.02
CA PRO A 812 -11.48 8.78 61.66
C PRO A 812 -10.21 8.99 62.49
N VAL A 813 -9.69 10.21 62.45
CA VAL A 813 -8.55 10.63 63.28
C VAL A 813 -9.02 10.86 64.71
N ARG A 814 -8.46 10.12 65.67
CA ARG A 814 -8.79 10.25 67.09
C ARG A 814 -7.94 11.33 67.73
N GLY A 815 -8.58 12.29 68.39
CA GLY A 815 -7.89 13.26 69.25
C GLY A 815 -7.36 12.59 70.51
N LYS A 816 -6.12 12.90 70.88
CA LYS A 816 -5.61 12.65 72.22
C LYS A 816 -5.86 13.85 73.12
#